data_AF-A0A938UIF0-F1
#
_entry.id   AF-A0A938UIF0-F1
#
_cell.length_a   1.000
_cell.length_b   1.000
_cell.length_c   1.000
_cell.angle_alpha   90.00
_cell.angle_beta   90.00
_cell.angle_gamma   90.00
#
_symmetry.space_group_name_H-M   'P 1'
#
loop_
_entity.id
_entity.type
_entity.pdbx_description
1 polymer ?
#
loop_
_entity_poly.entity_id
_entity_poly.type
_entity_poly.pdbx_seq_one_letter_code
_entity_poly.pdbx_strand_id
1 'polypeptide(L)'
;MNGNVISYTYDTSSSANVAYLKKIQYGQGTAANRSVEFILNNPTSAPRPDKPVSAKAGFRQQTDRRVTSIEVRAASNALVTRYDLTYSQDPDSLRSQLAAVQRKGSDGQASLPPYSFEYSFRAAGRGLFGNTEASFAPSSTSCWPDGGIWAGIGPSTVFGTIADMNRDGVGDLYQVTNAYSTSAGIVAVSLGTGTSFRPGAGKTCGSSSFGQGTQWSPYKLLFSDQYADGAVMDFDGDGYPDHLLSNGLTGLYNGVPRLLRRGSAGGFTEPPLHTSFELAHDWGFNNLGWTYTFDWNPYIRITKTTNGEVDVTIALADVTGDGRPDLVATQLEGPYEYYDGVADDPTWPSWTGWGVFVNRGLLTGSGGTWLDFGTRPLRWPAAANAAIQHDYQGMISTVVLADQNGDGLADRIFSNAVEYGYGAGFYAQESVPSGVGLLVTNTTCTVTGTYDLNGDGFLDHIDAQDTSSSNPSWSVRFGTGHGFSSQAKVFPSDGGGIAPGCVEGNGVNTVPASLRDVNGDGVPDRLRYQVGVRLNAGALDPSAETDPNLPTAVLPGLLLRATDPLGGVVEFTYLAAAQMKDASGSSASPGFSLAKPVVSRIRHRDGRAGTPAVVTKLWYGGGVFDYAEKEFRGFGTVITTQVEDGVDASQITSTYLTDRDCAFALASSETSLGANVLARETLSYQTVTGGGAVPDEWTKCLPATRVVESVEGNEAAKKASRSSGFKCVEVLGRGERVLSPTEIHREGDVGQQAVSRRLPAG
;
A
#
# COMPACT_ATOMS: atom_id res chain seq x y z
N MET A 1 -27.97 30.44 18.80
CA MET A 1 -26.84 29.73 19.46
C MET A 1 -26.92 29.95 20.96
N ASN A 2 -26.78 28.91 21.78
CA ASN A 2 -26.96 29.00 23.25
C ASN A 2 -25.74 29.53 24.02
N GLY A 3 -24.69 30.01 23.33
CA GLY A 3 -23.49 30.57 23.96
C GLY A 3 -22.57 29.55 24.64
N ASN A 4 -22.72 28.25 24.36
CA ASN A 4 -21.83 27.22 24.91
C ASN A 4 -20.42 27.36 24.32
N VAL A 5 -19.40 27.33 25.19
CA VAL A 5 -17.99 27.40 24.80
C VAL A 5 -17.30 26.07 25.14
N ILE A 6 -16.51 25.57 24.18
CA ILE A 6 -15.60 24.45 24.33
C ILE A 6 -14.21 24.97 23.94
N SER A 7 -13.22 24.78 24.81
CA SER A 7 -11.83 25.16 24.55
C SER A 7 -10.90 23.96 24.64
N TYR A 8 -9.86 23.99 23.82
CA TYR A 8 -8.87 22.92 23.66
C TYR A 8 -7.50 23.47 24.05
N THR A 9 -6.74 22.71 24.84
CA THR A 9 -5.38 23.04 25.24
C THR A 9 -4.45 21.92 24.82
N TYR A 10 -3.31 22.28 24.23
CA TYR A 10 -2.32 21.37 23.71
C TYR A 10 -0.99 21.48 24.48
N ASP A 11 -0.25 20.38 24.57
CA ASP A 11 1.13 20.31 25.05
C ASP A 11 2.08 20.21 23.85
N THR A 12 3.02 21.15 23.75
CA THR A 12 4.03 21.23 22.69
C THR A 12 5.45 21.18 23.25
N SER A 13 5.62 20.70 24.48
CA SER A 13 6.89 20.83 25.23
C SER A 13 7.93 19.74 24.97
N SER A 14 7.53 18.59 24.41
CA SER A 14 8.44 17.43 24.28
C SER A 14 9.14 17.33 22.94
N SER A 15 8.40 17.53 21.83
CA SER A 15 8.92 17.46 20.47
C SER A 15 8.51 18.68 19.68
N ALA A 16 9.46 19.25 18.94
CA ALA A 16 9.18 20.34 18.02
C ALA A 16 8.11 19.91 17.00
N ASN A 17 7.21 20.83 16.65
CA ASN A 17 6.19 20.66 15.63
C ASN A 17 5.15 19.54 15.89
N VAL A 18 5.08 19.02 17.12
CA VAL A 18 4.05 18.07 17.54
C VAL A 18 3.23 18.67 18.68
N ALA A 19 1.91 18.61 18.54
CA ALA A 19 0.96 19.08 19.55
C ALA A 19 0.16 17.89 20.08
N TYR A 20 0.23 17.68 21.40
CA TYR A 20 -0.56 16.66 22.07
C TYR A 20 -1.77 17.31 22.73
N LEU A 21 -2.98 16.81 22.45
CA LEU A 21 -4.15 17.28 23.18
C LEU A 21 -3.98 16.99 24.67
N LYS A 22 -4.02 18.04 25.50
CA LYS A 22 -3.79 17.97 26.95
C LYS A 22 -5.09 18.12 27.73
N LYS A 23 -5.98 19.00 27.28
CA LYS A 23 -7.23 19.29 27.99
C LYS A 23 -8.33 19.78 27.05
N ILE A 24 -9.55 19.31 27.27
CA ILE A 24 -10.79 19.87 26.72
C ILE A 24 -11.56 20.47 27.90
N GLN A 25 -11.87 21.75 27.84
CA GLN A 25 -12.71 22.43 28.83
C GLN A 25 -14.04 22.80 28.19
N TYR A 26 -15.14 22.52 28.86
CA TYR A 26 -16.48 22.84 28.36
C TYR A 26 -17.39 23.35 29.47
N GLY A 27 -18.39 24.16 29.11
CA GLY A 27 -19.26 24.82 30.08
C GLY A 27 -18.58 25.92 30.88
N GLN A 28 -17.50 26.51 30.33
CA GLN A 28 -16.74 27.58 30.97
C GLN A 28 -17.65 28.79 31.28
N GLY A 29 -17.50 29.36 32.49
CA GLY A 29 -18.35 30.47 32.96
C GLY A 29 -19.72 30.05 33.49
N THR A 30 -20.00 28.75 33.57
CA THR A 30 -21.22 28.20 34.19
C THR A 30 -20.90 27.34 35.41
N ALA A 31 -21.91 27.00 36.20
CA ALA A 31 -21.79 25.98 37.26
C ALA A 31 -21.41 24.59 36.73
N ALA A 32 -21.50 24.35 35.41
CA ALA A 32 -21.15 23.10 34.74
C ALA A 32 -19.73 23.11 34.13
N ASN A 33 -18.80 23.88 34.72
CA ASN A 33 -17.41 23.95 34.28
C ASN A 33 -16.70 22.58 34.42
N ARG A 34 -16.58 21.83 33.31
CA ARG A 34 -16.07 20.45 33.27
C ARG A 34 -14.86 20.34 32.37
N SER A 35 -14.03 19.33 32.62
CA SER A 35 -12.88 19.06 31.76
C SER A 35 -12.61 17.59 31.51
N VAL A 36 -12.01 17.31 30.36
CA VAL A 36 -11.36 16.05 30.04
C VAL A 36 -9.86 16.33 29.94
N GLU A 37 -9.07 15.67 30.77
CA GLU A 37 -7.62 15.83 30.83
C GLU A 37 -6.93 14.58 30.30
N PHE A 38 -5.93 14.77 29.44
CA PHE A 38 -5.14 13.72 28.84
C PHE A 38 -3.77 13.72 29.50
N ILE A 39 -3.51 12.68 30.30
CA ILE A 39 -2.23 12.52 30.98
C ILE A 39 -1.30 11.76 30.04
N LEU A 40 -0.21 12.40 29.66
CA LEU A 40 0.79 11.86 28.75
C LEU A 40 1.94 11.23 29.54
N ASN A 41 2.59 10.20 28.99
CA ASN A 41 3.83 9.67 29.57
C ASN A 41 4.91 10.76 29.66
N ASN A 42 5.85 10.58 30.58
CA ASN A 42 7.01 11.45 30.69
C ASN A 42 8.10 10.93 29.72
N PRO A 43 8.54 11.73 28.72
CA PRO A 43 9.50 11.28 27.71
C PRO A 43 10.89 10.97 28.28
N THR A 44 11.20 11.42 29.50
CA THR A 44 12.49 11.18 30.17
C THR A 44 12.42 9.98 31.12
N SER A 45 11.41 9.92 32.00
CA SER A 45 11.33 8.88 33.04
C SER A 45 10.55 7.63 32.62
N ALA A 46 9.72 7.74 31.59
CA ALA A 46 8.93 6.65 31.03
C ALA A 46 8.73 6.86 29.52
N PRO A 47 9.82 6.94 28.74
CA PRO A 47 9.72 7.13 27.28
C PRO A 47 8.86 6.03 26.67
N ARG A 48 8.07 6.38 25.65
CA ARG A 48 7.54 5.34 24.77
C ARG A 48 8.72 4.73 23.98
N PRO A 49 8.76 3.39 23.79
CA PRO A 49 9.89 2.77 23.11
C PRO A 49 9.96 3.09 21.62
N ASP A 50 8.82 3.20 20.95
CA ASP A 50 8.69 3.61 19.55
C ASP A 50 8.56 5.14 19.43
N LYS A 51 9.35 5.76 18.55
CA LYS A 51 9.34 7.22 18.36
C LYS A 51 9.23 7.57 16.88
N PRO A 52 8.09 7.24 16.24
CA PRO A 52 7.96 7.40 14.80
C PRO A 52 8.20 8.86 14.39
N VAL A 53 8.96 9.01 13.31
CA VAL A 53 9.21 10.29 12.65
C VAL A 53 8.34 10.36 11.39
N SER A 54 7.79 11.53 11.12
CA SER A 54 7.13 11.84 9.85
C SER A 54 7.51 13.24 9.42
N ALA A 55 7.69 13.42 8.13
CA ALA A 55 8.04 14.67 7.48
C ALA A 55 7.06 15.02 6.35
N LYS A 56 5.98 14.25 6.20
CA LYS A 56 4.91 14.45 5.22
C LYS A 56 4.32 15.86 5.20
N ALA A 57 4.34 16.56 6.35
CA ALA A 57 3.87 17.94 6.45
C ALA A 57 4.88 18.99 5.91
N GLY A 58 6.03 18.56 5.38
CA GLY A 58 7.15 19.42 4.97
C GLY A 58 8.05 19.87 6.13
N PHE A 59 7.74 19.47 7.36
CA PHE A 59 8.55 19.69 8.56
C PHE A 59 8.62 18.41 9.41
N ARG A 60 9.74 18.17 10.08
CA ARG A 60 9.95 16.98 10.92
C ARG A 60 8.99 16.99 12.11
N GLN A 61 8.27 15.89 12.30
CA GLN A 61 7.39 15.60 13.42
C GLN A 61 7.83 14.28 14.05
N GLN A 62 8.20 14.30 15.33
CA GLN A 62 8.54 13.07 16.05
C GLN A 62 7.56 12.85 17.18
N THR A 63 6.86 11.72 17.15
CA THR A 63 5.87 11.41 18.18
C THR A 63 6.51 10.66 19.33
N ASP A 64 6.96 11.38 20.36
CA ASP A 64 7.70 10.82 21.51
C ASP A 64 6.85 10.61 22.77
N ARG A 65 5.55 10.90 22.69
CA ARG A 65 4.59 10.70 23.79
C ARG A 65 3.35 9.94 23.35
N ARG A 66 2.65 9.39 24.34
CA ARG A 66 1.36 8.69 24.26
C ARG A 66 0.56 8.96 25.54
N VAL A 67 -0.76 8.89 25.42
CA VAL A 67 -1.68 9.06 26.56
C VAL A 67 -1.58 7.85 27.48
N THR A 68 -1.33 8.03 28.77
CA THR A 68 -1.32 6.95 29.77
C THR A 68 -2.61 6.90 30.58
N SER A 69 -3.32 8.02 30.71
CA SER A 69 -4.65 8.04 31.31
C SER A 69 -5.48 9.22 30.83
N ILE A 70 -6.80 9.07 30.87
CA ILE A 70 -7.77 10.13 30.60
C ILE A 70 -8.60 10.36 31.86
N GLU A 71 -8.68 11.61 32.32
CA GLU A 71 -9.43 11.98 33.52
C GLU A 71 -10.59 12.90 33.17
N VAL A 72 -11.79 12.53 33.59
CA VAL A 72 -12.98 13.36 33.46
C VAL A 72 -13.24 14.04 34.79
N ARG A 73 -13.27 15.37 34.79
CA ARG A 73 -13.42 16.20 35.99
C ARG A 73 -14.66 17.08 35.93
N ALA A 74 -15.35 17.18 37.05
CA ALA A 74 -16.49 18.06 37.24
C ALA A 74 -16.04 19.48 37.64
N ALA A 75 -17.01 20.32 37.98
CA ALA A 75 -16.75 21.60 38.62
C ALA A 75 -15.87 21.44 39.87
N SER A 76 -15.09 22.48 40.18
CA SER A 76 -14.10 22.46 41.27
C SER A 76 -12.98 21.43 41.09
N ASN A 77 -12.76 20.95 39.86
CA ASN A 77 -11.70 19.99 39.50
C ASN A 77 -11.85 18.59 40.15
N ALA A 78 -13.05 18.25 40.63
CA ALA A 78 -13.33 16.95 41.26
C ALA A 78 -13.28 15.81 40.21
N LEU A 79 -12.56 14.72 40.50
CA LEU A 79 -12.49 13.56 39.62
C LEU A 79 -13.85 12.84 39.58
N VAL A 80 -14.36 12.59 38.38
CA VAL A 80 -15.60 11.84 38.15
C VAL A 80 -15.29 10.41 37.76
N THR A 81 -14.38 10.24 36.80
CA THR A 81 -13.92 8.93 36.35
C THR A 81 -12.55 9.09 35.70
N ARG A 82 -11.79 8.01 35.71
CA ARG A 82 -10.48 7.92 35.09
C ARG A 82 -10.40 6.68 34.23
N TYR A 83 -9.70 6.77 33.11
CA TYR A 83 -9.39 5.63 32.24
C TYR A 83 -7.88 5.48 32.21
N ASP A 84 -7.36 4.35 32.69
CA ASP A 84 -5.95 4.01 32.57
C ASP A 84 -5.74 3.20 31.29
N LEU A 85 -4.72 3.58 30.52
CA LEU A 85 -4.36 2.96 29.24
C LEU A 85 -3.05 2.21 29.41
N THR A 86 -3.08 0.90 29.16
CA THR A 86 -1.91 0.03 29.18
C THR A 86 -1.52 -0.32 27.76
N TYR A 87 -0.22 -0.34 27.48
CA TYR A 87 0.32 -0.64 26.15
C TYR A 87 1.20 -1.89 26.17
N SER A 88 1.04 -2.74 25.17
CA SER A 88 2.03 -3.76 24.79
C SER A 88 2.96 -3.19 23.70
N GLN A 89 3.98 -3.94 23.35
CA GLN A 89 4.88 -3.62 22.26
C GLN A 89 4.84 -4.74 21.24
N ASP A 90 4.83 -4.38 19.96
CA ASP A 90 5.12 -5.34 18.91
C ASP A 90 6.53 -5.91 19.11
N PRO A 91 6.72 -7.25 19.09
CA PRO A 91 8.02 -7.85 19.37
C PRO A 91 9.07 -7.61 18.28
N ASP A 92 8.67 -7.18 17.08
CA ASP A 92 9.55 -6.91 15.94
C ASP A 92 9.87 -5.42 15.86
N SER A 93 8.87 -4.57 15.66
CA SER A 93 9.09 -3.12 15.45
C SER A 93 9.04 -2.26 16.70
N LEU A 94 8.78 -2.88 17.87
CA LEU A 94 8.57 -2.16 19.14
C LEU A 94 7.41 -1.16 19.07
N ARG A 95 6.52 -1.28 18.07
CA ARG A 95 5.37 -0.40 17.92
C ARG A 95 4.46 -0.54 19.13
N SER A 96 4.04 0.59 19.69
CA SER A 96 3.14 0.63 20.84
C SER A 96 1.72 0.27 20.44
N GLN A 97 1.17 -0.76 21.06
CA GLN A 97 -0.20 -1.24 20.85
C GLN A 97 -1.03 -1.05 22.12
N LEU A 98 -2.26 -0.54 22.02
CA LEU A 98 -3.11 -0.31 23.19
C LEU A 98 -3.63 -1.67 23.69
N ALA A 99 -3.05 -2.21 24.75
CA ALA A 99 -3.36 -3.55 25.25
C ALA A 99 -4.58 -3.58 26.19
N ALA A 100 -4.83 -2.49 26.94
CA ALA A 100 -5.99 -2.43 27.82
C ALA A 100 -6.46 -1.00 28.13
N VAL A 101 -7.76 -0.87 28.40
CA VAL A 101 -8.38 0.33 28.97
C VAL A 101 -9.13 -0.05 30.24
N GLN A 102 -8.68 0.46 31.38
CA GLN A 102 -9.29 0.20 32.68
C GLN A 102 -10.01 1.45 33.20
N ARG A 103 -11.32 1.33 33.45
CA ARG A 103 -12.10 2.41 34.06
C ARG A 103 -11.97 2.39 35.58
N LYS A 104 -11.72 3.55 36.16
CA LYS A 104 -11.67 3.83 37.59
C LYS A 104 -12.74 4.84 38.00
N GLY A 105 -13.20 4.71 39.24
CA GLY A 105 -14.20 5.56 39.86
C GLY A 105 -13.67 6.96 40.20
N SER A 106 -14.50 7.73 40.91
CA SER A 106 -14.18 9.09 41.37
C SER A 106 -13.09 9.14 42.44
N ASP A 107 -12.79 8.02 43.09
CA ASP A 107 -11.67 7.89 44.05
C ASP A 107 -10.32 7.68 43.36
N GLY A 108 -10.31 7.42 42.05
CA GLY A 108 -9.12 7.10 41.27
C GLY A 108 -8.48 5.76 41.64
N GLN A 109 -9.14 4.93 42.46
CA GLN A 109 -8.62 3.66 42.97
C GLN A 109 -9.54 2.49 42.60
N ALA A 110 -10.84 2.58 42.92
CA ALA A 110 -11.79 1.53 42.58
C ALA A 110 -11.87 1.36 41.06
N SER A 111 -11.55 0.15 40.60
CA SER A 111 -11.44 -0.18 39.17
C SER A 111 -12.47 -1.23 38.76
N LEU A 112 -13.04 -1.07 37.57
CA LEU A 112 -13.70 -2.16 36.87
C LEU A 112 -12.65 -3.08 36.23
N PRO A 113 -13.00 -4.33 35.88
CA PRO A 113 -12.16 -5.12 34.99
C PRO A 113 -11.88 -4.34 33.68
N PRO A 114 -10.71 -4.51 33.07
CA PRO A 114 -10.34 -3.77 31.87
C PRO A 114 -11.04 -4.31 30.63
N TYR A 115 -11.21 -3.44 29.63
CA TYR A 115 -11.24 -3.90 28.24
C TYR A 115 -9.82 -4.29 27.84
N SER A 116 -9.61 -5.44 27.21
CA SER A 116 -8.30 -5.87 26.72
C SER A 116 -8.30 -6.10 25.21
N PHE A 117 -7.15 -5.88 24.59
CA PHE A 117 -6.95 -5.95 23.16
C PHE A 117 -5.74 -6.82 22.84
N GLU A 118 -5.86 -7.66 21.84
CA GLU A 118 -4.79 -8.50 21.31
C GLU A 118 -4.64 -8.21 19.81
N TYR A 119 -3.41 -8.12 19.34
CA TYR A 119 -3.07 -7.75 17.97
C TYR A 119 -2.37 -8.90 17.25
N SER A 120 -2.34 -8.85 15.93
CA SER A 120 -1.51 -9.73 15.12
C SER A 120 -0.04 -9.41 15.35
N PHE A 121 0.76 -10.45 15.50
CA PHE A 121 2.21 -10.36 15.61
C PHE A 121 2.83 -11.62 15.02
N ARG A 122 4.10 -11.52 14.60
CA ARG A 122 4.85 -12.72 14.22
C ARG A 122 5.34 -13.44 15.47
N ALA A 123 4.93 -14.69 15.63
CA ALA A 123 5.36 -15.48 16.79
C ALA A 123 6.88 -15.71 16.81
N ALA A 124 7.45 -15.65 18.01
CA ALA A 124 8.86 -15.93 18.22
C ALA A 124 9.20 -17.35 17.77
N GLY A 125 10.22 -17.49 16.91
CA GLY A 125 10.70 -18.77 16.40
C GLY A 125 10.02 -19.25 15.12
N ARG A 126 9.00 -18.56 14.61
CA ARG A 126 8.51 -18.80 13.25
C ARG A 126 9.53 -18.24 12.25
N GLY A 127 9.92 -19.05 11.27
CA GLY A 127 10.75 -18.57 10.15
C GLY A 127 10.02 -17.50 9.33
N LEU A 128 10.77 -16.68 8.60
CA LEU A 128 10.20 -15.71 7.65
C LEU A 128 9.47 -16.42 6.51
N PHE A 129 10.12 -17.42 5.92
CA PHE A 129 9.61 -18.12 4.74
C PHE A 129 9.25 -19.55 5.08
N GLY A 130 8.15 -20.01 4.51
CA GLY A 130 7.73 -21.40 4.57
C GLY A 130 8.59 -22.34 3.71
N ASN A 131 8.02 -23.52 3.46
CA ASN A 131 8.55 -24.43 2.45
C ASN A 131 8.34 -23.82 1.05
N THR A 132 9.03 -24.38 0.06
CA THR A 132 8.75 -24.05 -1.35
C THR A 132 7.31 -24.40 -1.69
N GLU A 133 6.59 -23.46 -2.29
CA GLU A 133 5.22 -23.67 -2.77
C GLU A 133 5.22 -24.46 -4.07
N ALA A 134 4.77 -25.71 -3.99
CA ALA A 134 4.70 -26.61 -5.12
C ALA A 134 3.75 -26.11 -6.23
N SER A 135 2.78 -25.25 -5.91
CA SER A 135 1.81 -24.71 -6.87
C SER A 135 2.43 -23.70 -7.86
N PHE A 136 3.56 -23.10 -7.50
CA PHE A 136 4.37 -22.27 -8.41
C PHE A 136 5.39 -23.07 -9.22
N ALA A 137 5.52 -24.38 -8.98
CA ALA A 137 6.45 -25.20 -9.75
C ALA A 137 6.02 -25.27 -11.23
N PRO A 138 6.99 -25.27 -12.18
CA PRO A 138 6.70 -25.38 -13.60
C PRO A 138 5.80 -26.60 -13.88
N SER A 139 4.64 -26.35 -14.47
CA SER A 139 3.66 -27.37 -14.85
C SER A 139 2.82 -26.86 -16.02
N SER A 140 2.01 -27.71 -16.65
CA SER A 140 1.10 -27.25 -17.73
C SER A 140 0.15 -26.13 -17.31
N THR A 141 -0.08 -25.97 -16.00
CA THR A 141 -1.00 -24.99 -15.39
C THR A 141 -0.30 -23.85 -14.65
N SER A 142 1.03 -23.91 -14.47
CA SER A 142 1.82 -22.90 -13.77
C SER A 142 3.09 -22.60 -14.54
N CYS A 143 3.17 -21.38 -15.04
CA CYS A 143 4.21 -20.93 -15.94
C CYS A 143 5.39 -20.46 -15.12
N TRP A 144 6.52 -21.12 -15.34
CA TRP A 144 7.79 -20.73 -14.77
C TRP A 144 8.79 -20.59 -15.91
N PRO A 145 9.65 -19.55 -15.90
CA PRO A 145 10.71 -19.48 -16.89
C PRO A 145 11.63 -20.70 -16.78
N ASP A 146 11.77 -21.46 -17.86
CA ASP A 146 12.90 -22.38 -18.04
C ASP A 146 14.17 -21.52 -18.12
N GLY A 147 14.90 -21.41 -17.01
CA GLY A 147 15.99 -20.45 -16.85
C GLY A 147 15.69 -19.25 -15.94
N GLY A 148 14.62 -19.31 -15.13
CA GLY A 148 14.34 -18.35 -14.05
C GLY A 148 14.16 -16.88 -14.46
N ILE A 149 14.05 -16.00 -13.46
CA ILE A 149 13.76 -14.57 -13.61
C ILE A 149 14.94 -13.81 -14.26
N TRP A 150 16.11 -14.47 -14.37
CA TRP A 150 17.33 -13.94 -14.98
C TRP A 150 18.07 -15.09 -15.69
N ALA A 151 17.99 -15.17 -17.01
CA ALA A 151 18.60 -16.24 -17.80
C ALA A 151 19.71 -15.74 -18.75
N GLY A 152 20.92 -15.49 -18.22
CA GLY A 152 22.18 -15.78 -18.93
C GLY A 152 22.73 -14.81 -19.99
N ILE A 153 24.05 -14.64 -19.94
CA ILE A 153 24.93 -13.83 -20.81
C ILE A 153 25.17 -14.54 -22.16
N GLY A 154 24.10 -14.89 -22.88
CA GLY A 154 24.15 -15.55 -24.19
C GLY A 154 23.07 -15.03 -25.15
N PRO A 155 23.12 -15.34 -26.45
CA PRO A 155 22.23 -14.76 -27.48
C PRO A 155 20.71 -15.09 -27.32
N SER A 156 20.33 -15.80 -26.26
CA SER A 156 18.96 -16.17 -25.92
C SER A 156 18.63 -15.80 -24.47
N THR A 157 18.94 -14.56 -24.06
CA THR A 157 18.63 -14.04 -22.72
C THR A 157 17.13 -13.85 -22.55
N VAL A 158 16.58 -14.38 -21.46
CA VAL A 158 15.23 -14.06 -20.98
C VAL A 158 15.37 -13.21 -19.73
N PHE A 159 14.75 -12.03 -19.75
CA PHE A 159 14.63 -11.16 -18.57
C PHE A 159 13.21 -11.29 -18.04
N GLY A 160 13.06 -11.61 -16.76
CA GLY A 160 11.76 -11.65 -16.10
C GLY A 160 11.71 -10.76 -14.89
N THR A 161 10.51 -10.39 -14.47
CA THR A 161 10.24 -9.80 -13.16
C THR A 161 8.85 -10.24 -12.70
N ILE A 162 8.53 -9.95 -11.44
CA ILE A 162 7.16 -9.97 -10.96
C ILE A 162 6.67 -8.54 -10.85
N ALA A 163 5.51 -8.27 -11.46
CA ALA A 163 4.81 -7.01 -11.36
C ALA A 163 3.30 -7.29 -11.52
N ASP A 164 2.45 -6.57 -10.79
CA ASP A 164 1.00 -6.64 -10.99
C ASP A 164 0.62 -5.88 -12.28
N MET A 165 0.48 -6.59 -13.39
CA MET A 165 0.26 -6.00 -14.71
C MET A 165 -1.22 -5.76 -15.01
N ASN A 166 -2.12 -6.38 -14.27
CA ASN A 166 -3.57 -6.27 -14.46
C ASN A 166 -4.27 -5.50 -13.32
N ARG A 167 -3.51 -5.03 -12.32
CA ARG A 167 -3.98 -4.33 -11.12
C ARG A 167 -4.92 -5.21 -10.29
N ASP A 168 -4.66 -6.50 -10.15
CA ASP A 168 -5.50 -7.37 -9.32
C ASP A 168 -4.96 -7.58 -7.90
N GLY A 169 -3.83 -6.92 -7.61
CA GLY A 169 -3.11 -6.93 -6.34
C GLY A 169 -2.26 -8.18 -6.14
N VAL A 170 -2.16 -9.04 -7.15
CA VAL A 170 -1.32 -10.24 -7.15
C VAL A 170 -0.17 -10.02 -8.14
N GLY A 171 1.03 -10.46 -7.78
CA GLY A 171 2.15 -10.38 -8.70
C GLY A 171 1.93 -11.24 -9.96
N ASP A 172 2.09 -10.66 -11.14
CA ASP A 172 2.14 -11.37 -12.43
C ASP A 172 3.58 -11.64 -12.84
N LEU A 173 3.80 -12.74 -13.56
CA LEU A 173 5.08 -13.04 -14.16
C LEU A 173 5.21 -12.30 -15.50
N TYR A 174 6.07 -11.29 -15.51
CA TYR A 174 6.47 -10.54 -16.70
C TYR A 174 7.77 -11.08 -17.27
N GLN A 175 7.85 -11.27 -18.59
CA GLN A 175 9.03 -11.80 -19.28
C GLN A 175 9.27 -11.11 -20.62
N VAL A 176 10.55 -10.90 -20.94
CA VAL A 176 11.05 -10.43 -22.24
C VAL A 176 11.99 -11.49 -22.80
N THR A 177 11.67 -12.01 -23.99
CA THR A 177 12.46 -13.03 -24.68
C THR A 177 13.10 -12.43 -25.93
N ASN A 178 14.39 -12.71 -26.16
CA ASN A 178 15.12 -12.50 -27.42
C ASN A 178 15.56 -11.04 -27.71
N ALA A 179 16.34 -10.46 -26.78
CA ALA A 179 16.92 -9.12 -26.91
C ALA A 179 18.08 -8.99 -27.93
N TYR A 180 18.63 -10.11 -28.43
CA TYR A 180 19.92 -10.13 -29.15
C TYR A 180 19.88 -10.66 -30.60
N SER A 181 18.71 -10.95 -31.17
CA SER A 181 18.61 -11.40 -32.57
C SER A 181 18.01 -10.33 -33.48
N THR A 182 18.11 -10.53 -34.80
CA THR A 182 17.52 -9.65 -35.83
C THR A 182 15.99 -9.75 -35.91
N SER A 183 15.34 -10.38 -34.93
CA SER A 183 13.88 -10.56 -34.87
C SER A 183 13.33 -9.84 -33.64
N ALA A 184 12.13 -9.26 -33.78
CA ALA A 184 11.39 -8.60 -32.72
C ALA A 184 11.43 -9.37 -31.39
N GLY A 185 11.82 -8.69 -30.31
CA GLY A 185 11.68 -9.21 -28.95
C GLY A 185 10.21 -9.49 -28.61
N ILE A 186 9.97 -10.52 -27.81
CA ILE A 186 8.61 -10.92 -27.39
C ILE A 186 8.47 -10.64 -25.89
N VAL A 187 7.47 -9.84 -25.52
CA VAL A 187 7.00 -9.75 -24.14
C VAL A 187 5.90 -10.77 -23.89
N ALA A 188 6.01 -11.52 -22.80
CA ALA A 188 5.01 -12.45 -22.31
C ALA A 188 4.63 -12.09 -20.86
N VAL A 189 3.32 -12.14 -20.57
CA VAL A 189 2.78 -11.98 -19.22
C VAL A 189 1.95 -13.20 -18.88
N SER A 190 2.24 -13.83 -17.73
CA SER A 190 1.44 -14.89 -17.12
C SER A 190 0.81 -14.37 -15.84
N LEU A 191 -0.53 -14.42 -15.76
CA LEU A 191 -1.24 -13.79 -14.66
C LEU A 191 -1.10 -14.58 -13.35
N GLY A 192 -0.84 -13.89 -12.25
CA GLY A 192 -0.82 -14.45 -10.91
C GLY A 192 -2.22 -14.85 -10.46
N THR A 193 -2.32 -15.96 -9.73
CA THR A 193 -3.59 -16.37 -9.08
C THR A 193 -3.56 -16.26 -7.57
N GLY A 194 -2.40 -15.89 -7.01
CA GLY A 194 -2.07 -16.03 -5.60
C GLY A 194 -1.32 -17.32 -5.30
N THR A 195 -1.40 -18.30 -6.19
CA THR A 195 -0.89 -19.67 -5.97
C THR A 195 -0.14 -20.25 -7.17
N SER A 196 -0.26 -19.64 -8.34
CA SER A 196 0.39 -20.07 -9.58
C SER A 196 0.44 -18.91 -10.58
N PHE A 197 1.29 -19.01 -11.60
CA PHE A 197 1.25 -18.14 -12.77
C PHE A 197 0.50 -18.83 -13.90
N ARG A 198 -0.73 -18.43 -14.21
CA ARG A 198 -1.52 -19.09 -15.24
C ARG A 198 -1.10 -18.65 -16.64
N PRO A 199 -1.00 -19.59 -17.60
CA PRO A 199 -0.87 -19.22 -19.01
C PRO A 199 -2.14 -18.52 -19.49
N GLY A 200 -2.01 -17.75 -20.58
CA GLY A 200 -3.17 -17.23 -21.29
C GLY A 200 -4.12 -18.34 -21.74
N ALA A 201 -5.41 -18.02 -21.89
CA ALA A 201 -6.43 -18.98 -22.31
C ALA A 201 -6.03 -19.74 -23.59
N GLY A 202 -6.10 -21.08 -23.55
CA GLY A 202 -5.72 -21.95 -24.66
C GLY A 202 -4.21 -22.16 -24.83
N LYS A 203 -3.38 -21.72 -23.87
CA LYS A 203 -1.93 -21.94 -23.84
C LYS A 203 -1.56 -22.88 -22.69
N THR A 204 -0.44 -23.59 -22.84
CA THR A 204 0.12 -24.47 -21.82
C THR A 204 1.55 -24.07 -21.56
N CYS A 205 1.98 -24.16 -20.31
CA CYS A 205 3.38 -23.93 -20.01
C CYS A 205 4.22 -25.16 -20.40
N GLY A 206 5.31 -25.00 -21.17
CA GLY A 206 6.35 -26.05 -21.29
C GLY A 206 6.63 -26.69 -22.66
N SER A 207 6.73 -25.94 -23.77
CA SER A 207 7.59 -26.42 -24.87
C SER A 207 9.02 -25.97 -24.60
N SER A 208 9.93 -26.92 -24.36
CA SER A 208 11.36 -26.79 -23.97
C SER A 208 12.27 -26.06 -24.97
N SER A 209 11.68 -25.23 -25.81
CA SER A 209 12.35 -24.19 -26.57
C SER A 209 11.44 -22.97 -26.50
N PHE A 210 11.99 -21.84 -26.06
CA PHE A 210 11.46 -20.50 -26.36
C PHE A 210 11.53 -20.24 -27.89
N GLY A 211 11.07 -21.21 -28.68
CA GLY A 211 11.01 -21.14 -30.13
C GLY A 211 10.13 -19.97 -30.49
N GLN A 212 10.59 -19.20 -31.47
CA GLN A 212 10.05 -17.93 -31.96
C GLN A 212 8.58 -17.97 -32.48
N GLY A 213 7.73 -18.91 -32.05
CA GLY A 213 6.44 -19.20 -32.67
C GLY A 213 5.23 -19.41 -31.77
N THR A 214 5.35 -19.68 -30.47
CA THR A 214 4.17 -20.01 -29.64
C THR A 214 4.02 -19.08 -28.43
N GLN A 215 3.04 -18.17 -28.58
CA GLN A 215 2.62 -17.13 -27.64
C GLN A 215 2.05 -17.71 -26.35
N TRP A 216 2.49 -17.19 -25.20
CA TRP A 216 2.02 -17.60 -23.87
C TRP A 216 0.84 -16.77 -23.35
N SER A 217 0.54 -15.66 -24.01
CA SER A 217 -0.43 -14.68 -23.56
C SER A 217 -1.25 -14.15 -24.74
N PRO A 218 -2.56 -13.84 -24.56
CA PRO A 218 -3.29 -13.00 -25.51
C PRO A 218 -2.69 -11.57 -25.56
N TYR A 219 -1.88 -11.21 -24.58
CA TYR A 219 -1.27 -9.91 -24.43
C TYR A 219 0.07 -9.83 -25.15
N LYS A 220 0.02 -9.68 -26.48
CA LYS A 220 1.21 -9.46 -27.31
C LYS A 220 1.49 -7.96 -27.39
N LEU A 221 2.60 -7.51 -26.79
CA LEU A 221 3.24 -6.27 -27.21
C LEU A 221 4.32 -6.63 -28.22
N LEU A 222 4.11 -6.22 -29.47
CA LEU A 222 5.10 -6.33 -30.54
C LEU A 222 5.93 -5.05 -30.57
N PHE A 223 7.24 -5.19 -30.48
CA PHE A 223 8.18 -4.11 -30.77
C PHE A 223 8.91 -4.46 -32.06
N SER A 224 8.99 -3.52 -33.01
CA SER A 224 9.68 -3.72 -34.29
C SER A 224 11.20 -3.65 -34.17
N ASP A 225 11.72 -3.10 -33.08
CA ASP A 225 13.13 -2.70 -32.97
C ASP A 225 13.88 -3.54 -31.91
N GLN A 226 15.21 -3.53 -32.01
CA GLN A 226 16.13 -4.25 -31.13
C GLN A 226 16.31 -3.47 -29.82
N TYR A 227 15.80 -4.00 -28.70
CA TYR A 227 16.01 -3.42 -27.37
C TYR A 227 16.75 -4.43 -26.50
N ALA A 228 17.87 -4.00 -25.90
CA ALA A 228 18.70 -4.88 -25.06
C ALA A 228 18.21 -4.96 -23.62
N ASP A 229 17.61 -3.88 -23.10
CA ASP A 229 17.23 -3.77 -21.70
C ASP A 229 15.92 -2.99 -21.52
N GLY A 230 15.20 -3.26 -20.43
CA GLY A 230 14.02 -2.48 -20.06
C GLY A 230 13.63 -2.62 -18.59
N ALA A 231 12.84 -1.67 -18.13
CA ALA A 231 12.26 -1.63 -16.79
C ALA A 231 10.74 -1.51 -16.88
N VAL A 232 10.04 -1.98 -15.84
CA VAL A 232 8.58 -1.94 -15.74
C VAL A 232 8.20 -1.25 -14.44
N MET A 233 7.52 -0.11 -14.54
CA MET A 233 7.13 0.75 -13.42
C MET A 233 6.02 1.69 -13.89
N ASP A 234 5.10 2.08 -13.03
CA ASP A 234 4.12 3.13 -13.32
C ASP A 234 4.80 4.52 -13.31
N PHE A 235 5.05 5.11 -14.50
CA PHE A 235 5.77 6.38 -14.61
C PHE A 235 4.86 7.59 -14.61
N ASP A 236 3.60 7.46 -15.04
CA ASP A 236 2.66 8.59 -15.09
C ASP A 236 1.70 8.64 -13.89
N GLY A 237 1.70 7.60 -13.06
CA GLY A 237 0.83 7.46 -11.91
C GLY A 237 -0.59 7.09 -12.30
N ASP A 238 -0.81 6.39 -13.42
CA ASP A 238 -2.14 5.90 -13.84
C ASP A 238 -2.52 4.56 -13.20
N GLY A 239 -1.60 3.98 -12.43
CA GLY A 239 -1.73 2.72 -11.72
C GLY A 239 -1.29 1.50 -12.51
N TYR A 240 -0.97 1.65 -13.79
CA TYR A 240 -0.46 0.57 -14.62
C TYR A 240 1.05 0.64 -14.71
N PRO A 241 1.75 -0.51 -14.63
CA PRO A 241 3.15 -0.53 -14.95
C PRO A 241 3.38 -0.16 -16.43
N ASP A 242 4.08 0.95 -16.68
CA ASP A 242 4.62 1.33 -17.97
C ASP A 242 5.93 0.57 -18.26
N HIS A 243 6.32 0.52 -19.54
CA HIS A 243 7.61 -0.06 -19.93
C HIS A 243 8.58 1.04 -20.35
N LEU A 244 9.74 1.09 -19.72
CA LEU A 244 10.89 1.86 -20.19
C LEU A 244 11.84 0.92 -20.93
N LEU A 245 12.03 1.11 -22.23
CA LEU A 245 13.01 0.35 -23.00
C LEU A 245 14.25 1.20 -23.30
N SER A 246 15.44 0.61 -23.12
CA SER A 246 16.70 1.23 -23.52
C SER A 246 17.32 0.48 -24.70
N ASN A 247 17.82 1.25 -25.67
CA ASN A 247 18.52 0.72 -26.83
C ASN A 247 19.97 0.38 -26.44
N GLY A 248 20.20 -0.84 -25.98
CA GLY A 248 21.56 -1.36 -25.93
C GLY A 248 22.00 -1.86 -27.31
N LEU A 249 23.12 -1.32 -27.79
CA LEU A 249 24.04 -1.97 -28.73
C LEU A 249 23.60 -2.06 -30.21
N THR A 250 23.85 -1.00 -30.98
CA THR A 250 24.85 -1.02 -32.06
C THR A 250 25.35 0.40 -32.31
N GLY A 251 26.67 0.58 -32.45
CA GLY A 251 27.36 1.88 -32.54
C GLY A 251 27.08 2.71 -33.79
N LEU A 252 25.86 2.73 -34.30
CA LEU A 252 25.47 3.45 -35.52
C LEU A 252 24.08 4.13 -35.47
N TYR A 253 23.30 4.04 -34.38
CA TYR A 253 22.02 4.75 -34.28
C TYR A 253 21.82 5.49 -32.96
N ASN A 254 21.61 6.81 -33.09
CA ASN A 254 21.21 7.77 -32.06
C ASN A 254 19.78 7.47 -31.56
N GLY A 255 19.59 6.39 -30.79
CA GLY A 255 18.28 6.04 -30.25
C GLY A 255 18.06 6.58 -28.84
N VAL A 256 17.20 7.59 -28.69
CA VAL A 256 16.69 8.06 -27.39
C VAL A 256 15.94 6.89 -26.71
N PRO A 257 16.09 6.66 -25.38
CA PRO A 257 15.26 5.69 -24.67
C PRO A 257 13.78 6.01 -24.88
N ARG A 258 12.99 4.96 -25.16
CA ARG A 258 11.56 5.10 -25.46
C ARG A 258 10.74 4.51 -24.32
N LEU A 259 9.78 5.28 -23.85
CA LEU A 259 8.72 4.78 -23.00
C LEU A 259 7.69 4.12 -23.93
N LEU A 260 7.31 2.89 -23.67
CA LEU A 260 6.25 2.24 -24.43
C LEU A 260 5.11 1.97 -23.48
N ARG A 261 4.03 2.73 -23.64
CA ARG A 261 2.76 2.38 -23.02
C ARG A 261 2.27 1.06 -23.57
N ARG A 262 1.51 0.37 -22.74
CA ARG A 262 0.71 -0.79 -23.12
C ARG A 262 -0.12 -0.47 -24.37
N GLY A 263 0.26 -1.05 -25.51
CA GLY A 263 -0.64 -1.15 -26.65
C GLY A 263 -1.82 -2.03 -26.30
N SER A 264 -2.99 -1.75 -26.88
CA SER A 264 -4.24 -2.50 -26.73
C SER A 264 -4.08 -3.98 -27.07
N ALA A 265 -3.56 -4.77 -26.14
CA ALA A 265 -3.42 -6.19 -26.30
C ALA A 265 -4.73 -6.85 -25.83
N GLY A 266 -5.34 -7.67 -26.69
CA GLY A 266 -6.69 -8.18 -26.50
C GLY A 266 -6.90 -8.84 -25.15
N GLY A 267 -7.85 -8.31 -24.36
CA GLY A 267 -8.24 -8.80 -23.03
C GLY A 267 -8.13 -7.75 -21.92
N PHE A 268 -7.44 -6.64 -22.15
CA PHE A 268 -7.57 -5.42 -21.34
C PHE A 268 -8.59 -4.50 -22.00
N THR A 269 -9.65 -4.12 -21.29
CA THR A 269 -10.81 -3.38 -21.82
C THR A 269 -10.61 -1.87 -21.91
N GLU A 270 -9.39 -1.37 -21.73
CA GLU A 270 -9.11 0.07 -21.73
C GLU A 270 -8.87 0.61 -23.15
N PRO A 271 -9.23 1.88 -23.41
CA PRO A 271 -9.13 2.48 -24.74
C PRO A 271 -7.68 2.46 -25.24
N PRO A 272 -7.45 2.21 -26.55
CA PRO A 272 -6.12 2.26 -27.15
C PRO A 272 -5.57 3.68 -27.04
N LEU A 273 -4.58 3.88 -26.18
CA LEU A 273 -3.81 5.13 -26.15
C LEU A 273 -2.55 4.99 -27.02
N HIS A 274 -2.08 6.14 -27.50
CA HIS A 274 -1.17 6.30 -28.63
C HIS A 274 0.09 5.42 -28.61
N THR A 275 0.45 4.95 -29.81
CA THR A 275 1.61 4.10 -30.10
C THR A 275 2.92 4.81 -29.76
N SER A 276 3.69 4.25 -28.82
CA SER A 276 5.07 4.63 -28.45
C SER A 276 5.29 6.08 -28.02
N PHE A 277 6.08 6.25 -26.96
CA PHE A 277 6.35 7.53 -26.34
C PHE A 277 7.86 7.73 -26.29
N GLU A 278 8.32 8.91 -26.69
CA GLU A 278 9.72 9.25 -26.60
C GLU A 278 9.92 10.01 -25.28
N LEU A 279 10.97 9.70 -24.53
CA LEU A 279 11.47 10.65 -23.54
C LEU A 279 11.92 11.87 -24.33
N ALA A 280 11.02 12.83 -24.54
CA ALA A 280 11.30 14.02 -25.34
C ALA A 280 12.16 14.98 -24.53
N HIS A 281 13.43 14.62 -24.42
CA HIS A 281 14.49 15.57 -24.26
C HIS A 281 15.69 14.99 -25.00
N ASP A 282 16.24 15.76 -25.93
CA ASP A 282 17.48 15.43 -26.64
C ASP A 282 18.62 15.66 -25.64
N TRP A 283 18.72 14.81 -24.63
CA TRP A 283 19.95 14.68 -23.88
C TRP A 283 20.96 14.21 -24.92
N GLY A 284 21.90 15.06 -25.32
CA GLY A 284 22.95 14.70 -26.27
C GLY A 284 23.89 13.59 -25.74
N PHE A 285 23.37 12.38 -25.54
CA PHE A 285 24.04 11.18 -25.06
C PHE A 285 24.81 10.52 -26.20
N ASN A 286 25.63 11.30 -26.89
CA ASN A 286 26.30 10.84 -28.09
C ASN A 286 27.67 10.22 -27.73
N ASN A 287 27.88 8.97 -28.16
CA ASN A 287 29.19 8.40 -28.53
C ASN A 287 30.25 8.01 -27.48
N LEU A 288 29.92 7.75 -26.20
CA LEU A 288 30.96 7.42 -25.20
C LEU A 288 30.59 6.26 -24.26
N GLY A 289 30.78 5.02 -24.69
CA GLY A 289 31.14 3.87 -23.83
C GLY A 289 30.29 3.56 -22.59
N TRP A 290 28.97 3.74 -22.64
CA TRP A 290 28.08 3.48 -21.50
C TRP A 290 27.92 1.99 -21.20
N THR A 291 27.91 1.63 -19.91
CA THR A 291 27.49 0.30 -19.42
C THR A 291 26.18 0.46 -18.67
N TYR A 292 25.11 -0.15 -19.18
CA TYR A 292 23.82 -0.19 -18.50
C TYR A 292 23.80 -1.34 -17.49
N THR A 293 23.29 -1.10 -16.29
CA THR A 293 23.07 -2.15 -15.28
C THR A 293 21.71 -1.89 -14.64
N PHE A 294 20.73 -2.72 -14.97
CA PHE A 294 19.38 -2.63 -14.41
C PHE A 294 19.28 -3.52 -13.17
N ASP A 295 19.36 -2.91 -11.99
CA ASP A 295 19.03 -3.59 -10.75
C ASP A 295 17.55 -3.39 -10.43
N TRP A 296 16.78 -4.47 -10.33
CA TRP A 296 15.33 -4.45 -10.04
C TRP A 296 15.02 -4.20 -8.55
N ASN A 297 15.72 -3.24 -7.94
CA ASN A 297 15.25 -2.55 -6.74
C ASN A 297 14.25 -1.46 -7.18
N PRO A 298 13.53 -0.72 -6.31
CA PRO A 298 12.59 0.32 -6.76
C PRO A 298 13.24 1.51 -7.50
N TYR A 299 14.52 1.40 -7.87
CA TYR A 299 15.34 2.42 -8.50
C TYR A 299 15.89 1.88 -9.80
N ILE A 300 15.57 2.52 -10.92
CA ILE A 300 16.26 2.29 -12.19
C ILE A 300 17.57 3.04 -12.15
N ARG A 301 18.69 2.33 -12.30
CA ARG A 301 20.03 2.92 -12.28
C ARG A 301 20.63 3.02 -13.67
N ILE A 302 21.15 4.20 -14.02
CA ILE A 302 21.94 4.42 -15.24
C ILE A 302 23.26 5.06 -14.81
N THR A 303 24.38 4.44 -15.19
CA THR A 303 25.73 4.90 -14.82
C THR A 303 26.55 5.23 -16.07
N LYS A 304 27.16 6.41 -16.11
CA LYS A 304 28.23 6.71 -17.07
C LYS A 304 29.57 6.32 -16.48
N THR A 305 30.38 5.59 -17.24
CA THR A 305 31.80 5.41 -16.91
C THR A 305 32.64 5.98 -18.04
N THR A 306 33.39 7.05 -17.78
CA THR A 306 34.35 7.59 -18.74
C THR A 306 35.75 7.32 -18.19
N ASN A 307 36.57 6.54 -18.90
CA ASN A 307 37.95 6.21 -18.50
C ASN A 307 38.13 5.54 -17.12
N GLY A 308 37.11 4.85 -16.60
CA GLY A 308 37.15 4.20 -15.28
C GLY A 308 36.66 5.07 -14.12
N GLU A 309 36.23 6.30 -14.40
CA GLU A 309 35.62 7.21 -13.43
C GLU A 309 34.12 7.32 -13.71
N VAL A 310 33.30 7.27 -12.66
CA VAL A 310 31.83 7.34 -12.77
C VAL A 310 31.40 8.80 -12.70
N ASP A 311 30.84 9.32 -13.80
CA ASP A 311 30.53 10.76 -13.88
C ASP A 311 29.13 11.08 -13.33
N VAL A 312 28.13 10.23 -13.59
CA VAL A 312 26.73 10.47 -13.22
C VAL A 312 26.01 9.15 -12.89
N THR A 313 25.28 9.13 -11.78
CA THR A 313 24.25 8.10 -11.50
C THR A 313 22.86 8.72 -11.49
N ILE A 314 21.94 8.08 -12.19
CA ILE A 314 20.50 8.40 -12.17
C ILE A 314 19.74 7.35 -11.35
N ALA A 315 18.75 7.77 -10.57
CA ALA A 315 17.74 6.94 -9.91
C ALA A 315 16.33 7.50 -10.19
N LEU A 316 15.31 6.65 -10.09
CA LEU A 316 13.91 7.05 -10.14
C LEU A 316 13.25 6.77 -8.79
N ALA A 317 12.69 7.79 -8.16
CA ALA A 317 12.15 7.71 -6.80
C ALA A 317 11.13 8.82 -6.56
N ASP A 318 10.04 8.55 -5.84
CA ASP A 318 9.14 9.62 -5.38
C ASP A 318 9.78 10.37 -4.20
N VAL A 319 10.58 11.38 -4.53
CA VAL A 319 11.29 12.18 -3.52
C VAL A 319 10.50 13.44 -3.17
N THR A 320 9.50 13.80 -3.98
CA THR A 320 8.58 14.91 -3.71
C THR A 320 7.38 14.52 -2.85
N GLY A 321 7.07 13.22 -2.77
CA GLY A 321 5.88 12.71 -2.10
C GLY A 321 4.60 12.91 -2.89
N ASP A 322 4.72 13.25 -4.18
CA ASP A 322 3.57 13.46 -5.03
C ASP A 322 2.99 12.14 -5.53
N GLY A 323 3.67 11.01 -5.26
CA GLY A 323 3.34 9.64 -5.63
C GLY A 323 3.81 9.25 -7.03
N ARG A 324 4.64 10.04 -7.71
CA ARG A 324 5.21 9.73 -9.03
C ARG A 324 6.72 9.55 -8.89
N PRO A 325 7.35 8.68 -9.70
CA PRO A 325 8.79 8.56 -9.70
C PRO A 325 9.44 9.83 -10.28
N ASP A 326 10.19 10.56 -9.47
CA ASP A 326 11.04 11.68 -9.88
C ASP A 326 12.41 11.19 -10.34
N LEU A 327 13.05 11.93 -11.25
CA LEU A 327 14.40 11.63 -11.72
C LEU A 327 15.44 12.28 -10.80
N VAL A 328 16.25 11.45 -10.14
CA VAL A 328 17.31 11.89 -9.23
C VAL A 328 18.66 11.62 -9.88
N ALA A 329 19.38 12.67 -10.24
CA ALA A 329 20.74 12.59 -10.78
C ALA A 329 21.77 12.99 -9.72
N THR A 330 22.84 12.22 -9.58
CA THR A 330 23.96 12.51 -8.69
C THR A 330 25.23 12.65 -9.52
N GLN A 331 26.00 13.71 -9.27
CA GLN A 331 27.28 13.95 -9.92
C GLN A 331 28.42 13.92 -8.90
N LEU A 332 29.51 13.23 -9.25
CA LEU A 332 30.70 13.10 -8.41
C LEU A 332 31.68 14.24 -8.62
N GLU A 333 32.08 14.58 -9.87
CA GLU A 333 32.95 15.73 -10.18
C GLU A 333 32.71 16.30 -11.60
N GLY A 334 33.02 17.59 -11.83
CA GLY A 334 33.08 18.24 -13.17
C GLY A 334 31.94 19.21 -13.55
N PRO A 335 32.15 20.15 -14.49
CA PRO A 335 31.08 20.95 -15.07
C PRO A 335 30.21 20.11 -16.01
N TYR A 336 28.89 20.26 -15.92
CA TYR A 336 27.94 19.65 -16.84
C TYR A 336 28.06 20.33 -18.22
N GLU A 337 28.51 19.61 -19.26
CA GLU A 337 28.22 20.02 -20.64
C GLU A 337 26.82 19.50 -20.98
N TYR A 338 25.81 20.28 -20.59
CA TYR A 338 24.44 20.06 -21.06
C TYR A 338 24.37 20.47 -22.52
N TYR A 339 24.36 19.48 -23.41
CA TYR A 339 24.07 19.70 -24.82
C TYR A 339 22.56 19.55 -25.01
N ASP A 340 21.82 20.66 -25.04
CA ASP A 340 20.42 20.70 -25.51
C ASP A 340 20.32 20.89 -27.04
N GLY A 341 21.45 20.82 -27.74
CA GLY A 341 21.53 21.05 -29.18
C GLY A 341 21.44 22.53 -29.59
N VAL A 342 21.29 23.45 -28.64
CA VAL A 342 21.30 24.90 -28.88
C VAL A 342 22.66 25.45 -28.44
N ALA A 343 23.44 25.94 -29.40
CA ALA A 343 24.85 26.32 -29.22
C ALA A 343 25.12 27.52 -28.27
N ASP A 344 24.13 27.96 -27.47
CA ASP A 344 24.20 29.16 -26.63
C ASP A 344 23.68 28.96 -25.19
N ASP A 345 23.54 27.73 -24.68
CA ASP A 345 23.08 27.51 -23.29
C ASP A 345 24.18 27.93 -22.28
N PRO A 346 23.86 28.73 -21.23
CA PRO A 346 24.86 29.25 -20.32
C PRO A 346 25.44 28.09 -19.51
N THR A 347 26.74 27.89 -19.65
CA THR A 347 27.57 26.96 -18.87
C THR A 347 27.06 26.85 -17.44
N TRP A 348 26.51 25.69 -17.07
CA TRP A 348 26.04 25.44 -15.71
C TRP A 348 27.25 25.57 -14.77
N PRO A 349 27.20 26.44 -13.73
CA PRO A 349 28.30 26.49 -12.77
C PRO A 349 28.47 25.10 -12.17
N SER A 350 29.72 24.60 -12.17
CA SER A 350 30.09 23.30 -11.60
C SER A 350 29.44 23.13 -10.23
N TRP A 351 28.62 22.09 -10.09
CA TRP A 351 27.85 21.87 -8.88
C TRP A 351 28.00 20.44 -8.40
N THR A 352 28.35 20.29 -7.12
CA THR A 352 28.40 19.01 -6.41
C THR A 352 27.08 18.81 -5.67
N GLY A 353 26.27 17.85 -6.11
CA GLY A 353 25.03 17.50 -5.40
C GLY A 353 24.06 16.60 -6.16
N TRP A 354 22.81 16.53 -5.67
CA TRP A 354 21.70 15.78 -6.26
C TRP A 354 20.73 16.69 -7.05
N GLY A 355 20.69 16.54 -8.36
CA GLY A 355 19.70 17.20 -9.22
C GLY A 355 18.42 16.38 -9.26
N VAL A 356 17.31 16.93 -8.75
CA VAL A 356 16.00 16.28 -8.82
C VAL A 356 15.15 16.93 -9.90
N PHE A 357 14.73 16.15 -10.88
CA PHE A 357 13.78 16.57 -11.89
C PHE A 357 12.42 15.98 -11.55
N VAL A 358 11.49 16.85 -11.19
CA VAL A 358 10.17 16.47 -10.68
C VAL A 358 9.31 15.97 -11.82
N ASN A 359 8.69 14.81 -11.65
CA ASN A 359 7.80 14.23 -12.63
C ASN A 359 6.43 14.94 -12.64
N ARG A 360 6.22 15.82 -13.61
CA ARG A 360 4.97 16.58 -13.78
C ARG A 360 3.89 15.79 -14.52
N GLY A 361 4.15 14.52 -14.81
CA GLY A 361 3.29 13.66 -15.60
C GLY A 361 3.44 13.93 -17.09
N LEU A 362 2.35 13.72 -17.82
CA LEU A 362 2.37 13.75 -19.27
C LEU A 362 2.16 15.16 -19.80
N LEU A 363 3.03 15.56 -20.73
CA LEU A 363 2.85 16.76 -21.53
C LEU A 363 2.57 16.35 -22.98
N THR A 364 1.49 16.89 -23.56
CA THR A 364 1.17 16.70 -24.97
C THR A 364 1.45 17.98 -25.74
N GLY A 365 2.31 17.89 -26.75
CA GLY A 365 2.61 18.97 -27.68
C GLY A 365 2.57 18.52 -29.13
N SER A 366 3.05 19.37 -30.04
CA SER A 366 3.03 19.09 -31.48
C SER A 366 3.87 17.88 -31.90
N GLY A 367 4.81 17.44 -31.05
CA GLY A 367 5.65 16.25 -31.28
C GLY A 367 5.10 14.95 -30.69
N GLY A 368 3.93 14.97 -30.04
CA GLY A 368 3.36 13.81 -29.35
C GLY A 368 3.18 14.06 -27.86
N THR A 369 2.98 12.99 -27.10
CA THR A 369 2.93 13.02 -25.62
C THR A 369 4.28 12.51 -25.08
N TRP A 370 4.83 13.17 -24.06
CA TRP A 370 6.09 12.79 -23.38
C TRP A 370 6.02 13.05 -21.86
N LEU A 371 7.00 12.55 -21.10
CA LEU A 371 7.05 12.61 -19.63
C LEU A 371 7.81 13.88 -19.29
N ASP A 372 7.14 14.82 -18.62
CA ASP A 372 7.71 16.12 -18.32
C ASP A 372 8.39 16.11 -16.96
N PHE A 373 9.71 16.03 -16.97
CA PHE A 373 10.54 16.23 -15.78
C PHE A 373 10.92 17.71 -15.54
N GLY A 374 10.48 18.60 -16.43
CA GLY A 374 10.93 19.99 -16.49
C GLY A 374 12.38 20.15 -16.98
N THR A 375 12.76 21.38 -17.27
CA THR A 375 14.10 21.71 -17.80
C THR A 375 15.10 22.16 -16.74
N ARG A 376 14.66 22.32 -15.48
CA ARG A 376 15.51 22.78 -14.38
C ARG A 376 15.36 21.85 -13.18
N PRO A 377 16.43 21.19 -12.74
CA PRO A 377 16.37 20.37 -11.54
C PRO A 377 16.22 21.26 -10.30
N LEU A 378 15.46 20.76 -9.32
CA LEU A 378 15.59 21.18 -7.94
C LEU A 378 16.97 20.76 -7.46
N ARG A 379 17.78 21.73 -7.02
CA ARG A 379 19.12 21.46 -6.52
C ARG A 379 19.05 21.14 -5.05
N TRP A 380 19.39 19.91 -4.69
CA TRP A 380 19.48 19.51 -3.29
C TRP A 380 20.94 19.45 -2.86
N PRO A 381 21.33 20.21 -1.82
CA PRO A 381 22.69 20.12 -1.30
C PRO A 381 22.96 18.67 -0.89
N ALA A 382 23.96 18.04 -1.51
CA ALA A 382 24.42 16.73 -1.07
C ALA A 382 25.57 16.91 -0.09
N ALA A 383 25.68 15.97 0.86
CA ALA A 383 26.98 15.72 1.47
C ALA A 383 27.95 15.31 0.35
N ALA A 384 29.18 15.82 0.38
CA ALA A 384 30.18 15.72 -0.70
C ALA A 384 30.52 14.28 -1.15
N ASN A 385 30.00 13.25 -0.48
CA ASN A 385 30.32 11.85 -0.71
C ASN A 385 29.08 10.96 -0.94
N ALA A 386 27.88 11.55 -1.10
CA ALA A 386 26.61 10.82 -1.17
C ALA A 386 26.27 10.38 -2.60
N ALA A 387 27.17 9.69 -3.28
CA ALA A 387 26.86 9.16 -4.60
C ALA A 387 25.99 7.90 -4.49
N ILE A 388 25.03 7.76 -5.41
CA ILE A 388 24.34 6.49 -5.65
C ILE A 388 25.34 5.63 -6.45
N GLN A 389 26.42 5.16 -5.85
CA GLN A 389 27.51 4.52 -6.60
C GLN A 389 27.75 3.07 -6.18
N HIS A 390 28.06 2.27 -7.19
CA HIS A 390 28.74 0.98 -7.13
C HIS A 390 29.98 1.16 -8.00
N ASP A 391 31.17 0.99 -7.44
CA ASP A 391 32.41 0.96 -8.20
C ASP A 391 32.92 -0.48 -8.18
N TYR A 392 33.56 -0.89 -9.26
CA TYR A 392 33.94 -2.26 -9.53
C TYR A 392 35.19 -2.70 -8.73
N GLN A 393 35.80 -1.81 -7.92
CA GLN A 393 37.12 -2.04 -7.31
C GLN A 393 37.32 -1.65 -5.83
N GLY A 394 36.29 -1.16 -5.11
CA GLY A 394 36.48 -0.80 -3.69
C GLY A 394 35.16 -0.56 -2.95
N MET A 395 35.12 -0.86 -1.65
CA MET A 395 33.94 -0.73 -0.79
C MET A 395 33.31 0.67 -0.91
N ILE A 396 32.06 0.75 -1.36
CA ILE A 396 31.32 2.01 -1.45
C ILE A 396 30.24 2.09 -0.38
N SER A 397 30.09 3.28 0.21
CA SER A 397 28.89 3.69 0.92
C SER A 397 27.75 3.93 -0.07
N THR A 398 26.95 2.90 -0.35
CA THR A 398 25.72 3.05 -1.12
C THR A 398 24.72 3.90 -0.33
N VAL A 399 24.11 4.88 -1.00
CA VAL A 399 22.91 5.57 -0.51
C VAL A 399 21.71 4.92 -1.17
N VAL A 400 20.76 4.43 -0.37
CA VAL A 400 19.46 3.97 -0.84
C VAL A 400 18.45 5.07 -0.59
N LEU A 401 17.72 5.46 -1.63
CA LEU A 401 16.45 6.14 -1.43
C LEU A 401 15.46 5.09 -0.97
N ALA A 402 14.68 5.30 0.08
CA ALA A 402 13.53 4.45 0.43
C ALA A 402 12.78 5.07 1.62
N ASP A 403 11.49 4.76 1.79
CA ASP A 403 10.69 5.25 2.93
C ASP A 403 11.01 4.44 4.21
N GLN A 404 11.99 4.90 4.99
CA GLN A 404 12.44 4.20 6.20
C GLN A 404 11.42 4.32 7.32
N ASN A 405 10.75 5.47 7.41
CA ASN A 405 9.91 5.83 8.55
C ASN A 405 8.40 5.59 8.32
N GLY A 406 8.00 5.15 7.12
CA GLY A 406 6.62 4.85 6.74
C GLY A 406 5.75 6.09 6.55
N ASP A 407 6.35 7.25 6.25
CA ASP A 407 5.60 8.51 6.07
C ASP A 407 5.15 8.76 4.62
N GLY A 408 5.56 7.88 3.70
CA GLY A 408 5.26 7.94 2.28
C GLY A 408 6.22 8.81 1.48
N LEU A 409 7.33 9.27 2.06
CA LEU A 409 8.40 9.99 1.37
C LEU A 409 9.66 9.13 1.27
N ALA A 410 10.41 9.27 0.18
CA ALA A 410 11.73 8.63 0.10
C ALA A 410 12.72 9.32 1.06
N ASP A 411 13.41 8.54 1.89
CA ASP A 411 14.53 8.95 2.74
C ASP A 411 15.87 8.57 2.12
N ARG A 412 16.97 9.25 2.48
CA ARG A 412 18.33 8.77 2.17
C ARG A 412 18.85 7.89 3.27
N ILE A 413 19.12 6.63 2.96
CA ILE A 413 19.63 5.63 3.88
C ILE A 413 21.11 5.38 3.57
N PHE A 414 21.95 5.64 4.56
CA PHE A 414 23.39 5.38 4.55
C PHE A 414 23.71 4.14 5.39
N SER A 415 24.97 3.70 5.34
CA SER A 415 25.46 2.56 6.12
C SER A 415 25.39 2.73 7.65
N ASN A 416 25.28 3.96 8.14
CA ASN A 416 25.22 4.25 9.57
C ASN A 416 24.32 5.46 9.90
N ALA A 417 23.53 5.93 8.93
CA ALA A 417 22.64 7.05 9.16
C ALA A 417 21.44 7.06 8.22
N VAL A 418 20.48 7.93 8.52
CA VAL A 418 19.33 8.24 7.67
C VAL A 418 19.17 9.76 7.59
N GLU A 419 18.73 10.25 6.45
CA GLU A 419 18.26 11.62 6.27
C GLU A 419 16.82 11.58 5.77
N TYR A 420 15.90 12.04 6.61
CA TYR A 420 14.47 11.97 6.30
C TYR A 420 14.08 12.95 5.19
N GLY A 421 13.33 12.47 4.20
CA GLY A 421 12.80 13.28 3.12
C GLY A 421 11.68 14.21 3.60
N TYR A 422 11.54 15.41 3.02
CA TYR A 422 10.41 16.31 3.30
C TYR A 422 9.74 16.85 2.03
N GLY A 423 9.91 16.17 0.90
CA GLY A 423 9.35 16.54 -0.41
C GLY A 423 10.15 17.61 -1.17
N ALA A 424 10.87 18.49 -0.47
CA ALA A 424 11.70 19.53 -1.08
C ALA A 424 13.21 19.36 -0.78
N GLY A 425 13.60 18.24 -0.16
CA GLY A 425 14.96 17.92 0.24
C GLY A 425 14.99 16.92 1.40
N PHE A 426 16.10 16.90 2.14
CA PHE A 426 16.32 15.99 3.26
C PHE A 426 16.78 16.74 4.53
N TYR A 427 16.37 16.25 5.70
CA TYR A 427 16.88 16.76 6.98
C TYR A 427 18.35 16.41 7.18
N ALA A 428 18.93 16.98 8.24
CA ALA A 428 20.25 16.62 8.69
C ALA A 428 20.33 15.12 9.03
N GLN A 429 21.49 14.54 8.73
CA GLN A 429 21.82 13.14 8.98
C GLN A 429 21.65 12.74 10.44
N GLU A 430 20.86 11.69 10.68
CA GLU A 430 20.63 11.09 11.98
C GLU A 430 21.31 9.72 12.03
N SER A 431 22.09 9.45 13.08
CA SER A 431 22.78 8.18 13.24
C SER A 431 21.79 7.03 13.46
N VAL A 432 21.94 5.93 12.72
CA VAL A 432 21.28 4.65 13.03
C VAL A 432 22.23 3.75 13.81
N PRO A 433 21.75 2.68 14.48
CA PRO A 433 22.62 1.76 15.22
C PRO A 433 23.82 1.29 14.39
N SER A 434 25.00 1.22 15.02
CA SER A 434 26.22 0.73 14.37
C SER A 434 26.03 -0.71 13.87
N GLY A 435 26.48 -1.00 12.64
CA GLY A 435 26.37 -2.33 12.04
C GLY A 435 25.15 -2.54 11.14
N VAL A 436 24.35 -1.50 10.89
CA VAL A 436 23.31 -1.44 9.85
C VAL A 436 23.93 -1.02 8.51
N GLY A 437 25.08 -1.61 8.18
CA GLY A 437 25.76 -1.31 6.93
C GLY A 437 24.86 -1.70 5.77
N LEU A 438 24.43 -0.73 4.97
CA LEU A 438 23.99 -0.98 3.61
C LEU A 438 25.26 -1.21 2.78
N LEU A 439 25.77 -2.42 2.87
CA LEU A 439 26.97 -2.89 2.20
C LEU A 439 26.57 -3.76 1.00
N VAL A 440 26.83 -3.25 -0.20
CA VAL A 440 27.05 -4.10 -1.36
C VAL A 440 28.54 -4.45 -1.32
N THR A 441 28.89 -5.72 -1.11
CA THR A 441 30.29 -6.13 -1.12
C THR A 441 30.84 -6.08 -2.55
N ASN A 442 32.17 -6.06 -2.67
CA ASN A 442 32.94 -6.07 -3.94
C ASN A 442 32.79 -7.35 -4.79
N THR A 443 31.82 -8.19 -4.47
CA THR A 443 31.41 -9.38 -5.21
C THR A 443 29.97 -9.13 -5.67
N THR A 444 29.56 -9.60 -6.84
CA THR A 444 28.29 -9.35 -7.57
C THR A 444 26.97 -9.67 -6.83
N CYS A 445 26.89 -9.44 -5.52
CA CYS A 445 25.92 -9.97 -4.59
C CYS A 445 25.47 -8.86 -3.64
N THR A 446 24.19 -8.51 -3.69
CA THR A 446 23.56 -7.74 -2.61
C THR A 446 23.36 -8.65 -1.41
N VAL A 447 24.31 -8.59 -0.49
CA VAL A 447 24.31 -9.32 0.78
C VAL A 447 23.64 -8.52 1.89
N THR A 448 23.36 -7.22 1.70
CA THR A 448 22.51 -6.46 2.63
C THR A 448 21.49 -5.62 1.87
N GLY A 449 20.31 -5.43 2.44
CA GLY A 449 19.24 -4.67 1.79
C GLY A 449 18.18 -4.18 2.78
N THR A 450 17.25 -3.37 2.28
CA THR A 450 16.14 -2.85 3.08
C THR A 450 14.81 -3.20 2.44
N TYR A 451 13.96 -3.94 3.16
CA TYR A 451 12.62 -4.35 2.72
C TYR A 451 11.70 -4.39 3.94
N ASP A 452 10.43 -4.03 3.78
CA ASP A 452 9.41 -4.28 4.80
C ASP A 452 9.04 -5.77 4.79
N LEU A 453 9.77 -6.60 5.55
CA LEU A 453 9.59 -8.05 5.54
C LEU A 453 8.39 -8.49 6.38
N ASN A 454 8.02 -7.70 7.38
CA ASN A 454 6.90 -8.03 8.26
C ASN A 454 5.60 -7.35 7.79
N GLY A 455 5.63 -6.38 6.87
CA GLY A 455 4.46 -5.68 6.37
C GLY A 455 3.91 -4.65 7.36
N ASP A 456 4.75 -4.11 8.25
CA ASP A 456 4.30 -3.13 9.24
C ASP A 456 4.35 -1.67 8.76
N GLY A 457 4.85 -1.45 7.55
CA GLY A 457 5.02 -0.15 6.92
C GLY A 457 6.36 0.51 7.20
N PHE A 458 7.29 -0.14 7.90
CA PHE A 458 8.66 0.32 8.07
C PHE A 458 9.63 -0.62 7.35
N LEU A 459 10.68 -0.06 6.75
CA LEU A 459 11.71 -0.89 6.15
C LEU A 459 12.54 -1.59 7.23
N ASP A 460 12.77 -2.88 7.02
CA ASP A 460 13.68 -3.71 7.81
C ASP A 460 15.06 -3.76 7.14
N HIS A 461 16.12 -3.83 7.94
CA HIS A 461 17.47 -4.10 7.45
C HIS A 461 17.72 -5.60 7.44
N ILE A 462 18.13 -6.12 6.29
CA ILE A 462 18.46 -7.53 6.09
C ILE A 462 19.95 -7.62 5.83
N ASP A 463 20.63 -8.50 6.56
CA ASP A 463 22.02 -8.85 6.36
C ASP A 463 22.16 -10.36 6.15
N ALA A 464 22.63 -10.72 4.96
CA ALA A 464 22.88 -12.06 4.47
C ALA A 464 24.38 -12.32 4.24
N GLN A 465 25.29 -11.47 4.75
CA GLN A 465 26.74 -11.64 4.57
C GLN A 465 27.26 -12.97 5.12
N ASP A 466 26.75 -13.39 6.28
CA ASP A 466 27.14 -14.64 6.93
C ASP A 466 26.35 -15.86 6.43
N THR A 467 25.48 -15.69 5.42
CA THR A 467 24.77 -16.80 4.78
C THR A 467 25.77 -17.68 4.03
N SER A 468 25.78 -18.97 4.34
CA SER A 468 26.54 -19.98 3.61
C SER A 468 25.72 -21.25 3.45
N SER A 469 26.12 -22.15 2.55
CA SER A 469 25.52 -23.48 2.43
C SER A 469 25.56 -24.27 3.76
N SER A 470 26.55 -24.00 4.63
CA SER A 470 26.67 -24.58 5.97
C SER A 470 25.92 -23.83 7.06
N ASN A 471 25.57 -22.57 6.85
CA ASN A 471 24.82 -21.72 7.78
C ASN A 471 23.92 -20.75 7.00
N PRO A 472 22.83 -21.24 6.41
CA PRO A 472 22.01 -20.39 5.59
C PRO A 472 21.11 -19.59 6.53
N SER A 473 21.49 -18.35 6.85
CA SER A 473 20.69 -17.52 7.76
C SER A 473 20.80 -16.03 7.45
N TRP A 474 19.68 -15.34 7.56
CA TRP A 474 19.60 -13.89 7.45
C TRP A 474 19.51 -13.28 8.85
N SER A 475 20.30 -12.24 9.08
CA SER A 475 20.21 -11.38 10.24
C SER A 475 19.33 -10.18 9.89
N VAL A 476 18.18 -10.05 10.54
CA VAL A 476 17.20 -9.00 10.25
C VAL A 476 17.03 -8.08 11.44
N ARG A 477 17.15 -6.78 11.23
CA ARG A 477 16.80 -5.74 12.20
C ARG A 477 15.55 -5.03 11.73
N PHE A 478 14.50 -5.07 12.53
CA PHE A 478 13.20 -4.54 12.13
C PHE A 478 13.18 -3.02 12.19
N GLY A 479 12.46 -2.41 11.26
CA GLY A 479 12.18 -0.97 11.25
C GLY A 479 11.39 -0.57 12.50
N THR A 480 11.66 0.62 13.02
CA THR A 480 10.96 1.14 14.23
C THR A 480 10.28 2.49 13.99
N GLY A 481 10.26 2.95 12.73
CA GLY A 481 9.84 4.30 12.34
C GLY A 481 10.87 5.39 12.69
N HIS A 482 12.01 5.02 13.26
CA HIS A 482 13.11 5.92 13.62
C HIS A 482 14.45 5.16 13.66
N GLY A 483 14.81 4.54 12.54
CA GLY A 483 15.89 3.56 12.44
C GLY A 483 15.43 2.13 12.72
N PHE A 484 16.34 1.29 13.22
CA PHE A 484 16.16 -0.17 13.31
C PHE A 484 16.29 -0.70 14.73
N SER A 485 15.77 -1.90 14.99
CA SER A 485 15.92 -2.61 16.25
C SER A 485 17.41 -2.80 16.60
N SER A 486 17.77 -2.58 17.86
CA SER A 486 19.17 -2.71 18.31
C SER A 486 19.69 -4.15 18.28
N GLN A 487 18.78 -5.13 18.32
CA GLN A 487 19.08 -6.54 18.21
C GLN A 487 18.58 -7.05 16.85
N ALA A 488 19.45 -7.77 16.14
CA ALA A 488 19.06 -8.50 14.95
C ALA A 488 18.46 -9.87 15.34
N LYS A 489 17.44 -10.29 14.61
CA LYS A 489 16.87 -11.63 14.69
C LYS A 489 17.42 -12.47 13.55
N VAL A 490 17.89 -13.67 13.87
CA VAL A 490 18.44 -14.60 12.88
C VAL A 490 17.33 -15.52 12.38
N PHE A 491 17.13 -15.54 11.07
CA PHE A 491 16.18 -16.41 10.40
C PHE A 491 16.90 -17.44 9.56
N PRO A 492 16.51 -18.72 9.62
CA PRO A 492 16.95 -19.70 8.65
C PRO A 492 16.62 -19.20 7.23
N SER A 493 17.62 -19.17 6.37
CA SER A 493 17.47 -19.06 4.93
C SER A 493 17.76 -20.44 4.33
N ASP A 494 17.54 -20.59 3.03
CA ASP A 494 17.89 -21.79 2.26
C ASP A 494 19.11 -21.55 1.35
N GLY A 495 19.98 -20.61 1.74
CA GLY A 495 21.17 -20.17 1.00
C GLY A 495 20.88 -18.97 0.08
N GLY A 496 21.92 -18.31 -0.42
CA GLY A 496 21.85 -17.17 -1.35
C GLY A 496 21.54 -15.80 -0.72
N GLY A 497 21.99 -14.74 -1.38
CA GLY A 497 21.75 -13.35 -0.96
C GLY A 497 20.31 -12.86 -1.20
N ILE A 498 20.13 -11.55 -1.05
CA ILE A 498 18.81 -10.90 -0.99
C ILE A 498 18.31 -10.50 -2.39
N ALA A 499 19.23 -10.23 -3.32
CA ALA A 499 18.94 -9.76 -4.68
C ALA A 499 19.46 -10.71 -5.78
N PRO A 500 19.07 -10.49 -7.05
CA PRO A 500 19.53 -11.26 -8.20
C PRO A 500 21.06 -11.24 -8.32
N GLY A 501 21.68 -12.36 -8.73
CA GLY A 501 23.11 -12.40 -9.12
C GLY A 501 24.10 -12.98 -8.10
N CYS A 502 23.65 -13.49 -6.95
CA CYS A 502 24.57 -13.96 -5.92
C CYS A 502 25.34 -15.24 -6.32
N VAL A 503 26.69 -15.19 -6.25
CA VAL A 503 27.62 -16.31 -6.49
C VAL A 503 27.96 -16.98 -5.16
N GLU A 504 27.40 -18.16 -4.89
CA GLU A 504 27.96 -19.05 -3.88
C GLU A 504 29.10 -19.88 -4.52
N GLY A 505 30.35 -19.51 -4.21
CA GLY A 505 31.53 -20.32 -4.54
C GLY A 505 32.01 -20.23 -5.99
N ASN A 506 33.29 -20.54 -6.18
CA ASN A 506 34.05 -20.41 -7.43
C ASN A 506 33.45 -21.21 -8.60
N GLY A 507 32.48 -20.63 -9.31
CA GLY A 507 32.07 -21.06 -10.65
C GLY A 507 30.70 -21.72 -10.77
N VAL A 508 29.81 -21.01 -11.47
CA VAL A 508 28.83 -21.52 -12.45
C VAL A 508 27.41 -21.92 -12.01
N ASN A 509 26.88 -21.65 -10.82
CA ASN A 509 25.41 -21.75 -10.61
C ASN A 509 24.87 -20.69 -9.66
N THR A 510 24.73 -19.45 -10.16
CA THR A 510 24.03 -18.37 -9.46
C THR A 510 22.54 -18.68 -9.43
N VAL A 511 21.93 -18.65 -8.25
CA VAL A 511 20.46 -18.68 -8.09
C VAL A 511 20.01 -17.27 -7.72
N PRO A 512 19.64 -16.42 -8.70
CA PRO A 512 18.98 -15.15 -8.43
C PRO A 512 17.83 -15.32 -7.43
N ALA A 513 17.80 -14.46 -6.41
CA ALA A 513 16.70 -14.34 -5.49
C ALA A 513 16.05 -12.95 -5.61
N SER A 514 14.75 -12.86 -5.39
CA SER A 514 14.00 -11.59 -5.33
C SER A 514 12.99 -11.65 -4.21
N LEU A 515 12.66 -10.49 -3.65
CA LEU A 515 11.58 -10.30 -2.69
C LEU A 515 10.43 -9.54 -3.37
N ARG A 516 9.28 -10.21 -3.54
CA ARG A 516 8.07 -9.66 -4.16
C ARG A 516 6.86 -10.34 -3.56
N ASP A 517 5.80 -9.59 -3.27
CA ASP A 517 4.50 -10.17 -2.93
C ASP A 517 3.91 -10.81 -4.20
N VAL A 518 3.95 -12.14 -4.30
CA VAL A 518 3.40 -12.86 -5.46
C VAL A 518 2.00 -13.39 -5.18
N ASN A 519 1.60 -13.42 -3.91
CA ASN A 519 0.32 -14.00 -3.51
C ASN A 519 -0.76 -12.95 -3.17
N GLY A 520 -0.36 -11.68 -3.09
CA GLY A 520 -1.18 -10.52 -2.77
C GLY A 520 -1.52 -10.39 -1.28
N ASP A 521 -0.73 -10.96 -0.36
CA ASP A 521 -0.99 -10.91 1.09
C ASP A 521 -0.42 -9.68 1.80
N GLY A 522 0.32 -8.84 1.08
CA GLY A 522 0.89 -7.61 1.58
C GLY A 522 2.25 -7.78 2.25
N VAL A 523 2.84 -8.98 2.25
CA VAL A 523 4.23 -9.19 2.66
C VAL A 523 5.07 -9.73 1.49
N PRO A 524 6.35 -9.36 1.38
CA PRO A 524 7.16 -9.82 0.27
C PRO A 524 7.49 -11.31 0.41
N ASP A 525 7.14 -12.09 -0.62
CA ASP A 525 7.54 -13.49 -0.77
C ASP A 525 8.94 -13.60 -1.35
N ARG A 526 9.56 -14.77 -1.15
CA ARG A 526 10.89 -15.05 -1.69
C ARG A 526 10.81 -15.88 -2.95
N LEU A 527 11.34 -15.31 -4.03
CA LEU A 527 11.50 -16.00 -5.32
C LEU A 527 12.94 -16.44 -5.48
N ARG A 528 13.16 -17.70 -5.85
CA ARG A 528 14.48 -18.24 -6.17
C ARG A 528 14.48 -18.95 -7.51
N TYR A 529 15.50 -18.66 -8.31
CA TYR A 529 15.79 -19.36 -9.57
C TYR A 529 15.94 -20.88 -9.34
N GLN A 530 15.27 -21.71 -10.16
CA GLN A 530 15.20 -23.19 -10.07
C GLN A 530 14.64 -23.80 -8.76
N VAL A 531 14.52 -23.04 -7.68
CA VAL A 531 13.96 -23.52 -6.40
C VAL A 531 12.46 -23.21 -6.29
N GLY A 532 11.98 -22.11 -6.88
CA GLY A 532 10.56 -21.73 -6.89
C GLY A 532 10.24 -20.55 -5.97
N VAL A 533 8.97 -20.43 -5.59
CA VAL A 533 8.46 -19.43 -4.64
C VAL A 533 8.42 -20.02 -3.24
N ARG A 534 8.82 -19.25 -2.23
CA ARG A 534 8.52 -19.52 -0.82
C ARG A 534 7.70 -18.35 -0.29
N LEU A 535 6.49 -18.65 0.18
CA LEU A 535 5.64 -17.60 0.73
C LEU A 535 6.19 -17.12 2.06
N ASN A 536 6.09 -15.81 2.26
CA ASN A 536 6.31 -15.22 3.57
C ASN A 536 5.12 -15.56 4.45
N ALA A 537 5.41 -16.08 5.63
CA ALA A 537 4.37 -16.58 6.50
C ALA A 537 3.65 -15.46 7.27
N GLY A 538 4.23 -14.25 7.30
CA GLY A 538 3.75 -13.07 8.02
C GLY A 538 3.48 -13.28 9.51
N ALA A 539 2.57 -12.48 10.07
CA ALA A 539 2.09 -12.64 11.43
C ALA A 539 1.18 -13.88 11.56
N LEU A 540 1.09 -14.43 12.78
CA LEU A 540 0.10 -15.46 13.08
C LEU A 540 -1.21 -14.80 13.50
N ASP A 541 -2.32 -15.37 13.03
CA ASP A 541 -3.59 -15.31 13.76
C ASP A 541 -3.67 -16.58 14.62
N PRO A 542 -3.46 -16.50 15.95
CA PRO A 542 -3.54 -17.68 16.83
C PRO A 542 -4.95 -18.30 16.89
N SER A 543 -5.98 -17.61 16.38
CA SER A 543 -7.34 -18.16 16.28
C SER A 543 -7.56 -19.01 15.01
N ALA A 544 -6.56 -19.07 14.12
CA ALA A 544 -6.63 -19.62 12.77
C ALA A 544 -6.68 -21.16 12.65
N GLU A 545 -6.72 -21.93 13.73
CA GLU A 545 -6.21 -23.31 13.75
C GLU A 545 -6.93 -24.37 12.85
N THR A 546 -7.95 -24.04 12.05
CA THR A 546 -8.64 -25.03 11.19
C THR A 546 -9.30 -24.55 9.89
N ASP A 547 -9.30 -23.26 9.54
CA ASP A 547 -10.03 -22.79 8.33
C ASP A 547 -9.06 -22.67 7.12
N PRO A 548 -9.21 -23.52 6.09
CA PRO A 548 -8.32 -23.51 4.92
C PRO A 548 -8.45 -22.26 4.05
N ASN A 549 -9.40 -21.36 4.33
CA ASN A 549 -9.56 -20.07 3.64
C ASN A 549 -8.90 -18.90 4.38
N LEU A 550 -8.12 -19.17 5.43
CA LEU A 550 -7.41 -18.13 6.14
C LEU A 550 -6.20 -17.63 5.34
N PRO A 551 -5.77 -16.38 5.57
CA PRO A 551 -4.65 -15.80 4.86
C PRO A 551 -3.39 -16.64 5.05
N THR A 552 -2.56 -16.67 4.01
CA THR A 552 -1.18 -17.17 4.06
C THR A 552 -0.32 -16.37 5.04
N ALA A 553 -0.57 -15.06 5.11
CA ALA A 553 0.02 -14.12 6.04
C ALA A 553 -1.01 -13.10 6.55
N VAL A 554 -0.88 -12.71 7.81
CA VAL A 554 -1.59 -11.55 8.37
C VAL A 554 -0.56 -10.45 8.57
N LEU A 555 -0.89 -9.21 8.22
CA LEU A 555 -0.04 -8.06 8.53
C LEU A 555 -0.01 -7.84 10.06
N PRO A 556 1.15 -7.57 10.68
CA PRO A 556 1.29 -7.33 12.11
C PRO A 556 0.60 -6.01 12.52
N GLY A 557 0.24 -5.91 13.80
CA GLY A 557 -0.38 -4.72 14.37
C GLY A 557 -1.87 -4.53 14.07
N LEU A 558 -2.55 -5.51 13.46
CA LEU A 558 -4.00 -5.51 13.26
C LEU A 558 -4.70 -6.03 14.53
N LEU A 559 -5.83 -5.43 14.91
CA LEU A 559 -6.58 -5.84 16.12
C LEU A 559 -7.27 -7.19 15.88
N LEU A 560 -6.78 -8.27 16.49
CA LEU A 560 -7.37 -9.61 16.34
C LEU A 560 -8.46 -9.89 17.36
N ARG A 561 -8.38 -9.31 18.56
CA ARG A 561 -9.32 -9.63 19.62
C ARG A 561 -9.54 -8.48 20.57
N ALA A 562 -10.79 -8.25 20.94
CA ALA A 562 -11.21 -7.37 22.02
C ALA A 562 -12.02 -8.15 23.03
N THR A 563 -11.64 -8.08 24.31
CA THR A 563 -12.38 -8.70 25.42
C THR A 563 -12.94 -7.60 26.32
N ASP A 564 -14.22 -7.66 26.62
CA ASP A 564 -14.89 -6.71 27.50
C ASP A 564 -14.76 -7.10 29.00
N PRO A 565 -15.07 -6.19 29.93
CA PRO A 565 -14.98 -6.45 31.38
C PRO A 565 -15.87 -7.58 31.91
N LEU A 566 -16.86 -8.02 31.13
CA LEU A 566 -17.82 -9.07 31.50
C LEU A 566 -17.46 -10.43 30.87
N GLY A 567 -16.37 -10.50 30.10
CA GLY A 567 -15.89 -11.70 29.43
C GLY A 567 -16.41 -11.89 28.01
N GLY A 568 -17.17 -10.94 27.47
CA GLY A 568 -17.54 -10.91 26.06
C GLY A 568 -16.30 -10.75 25.18
N VAL A 569 -16.24 -11.47 24.07
CA VAL A 569 -15.07 -11.50 23.16
C VAL A 569 -15.52 -11.22 21.74
N VAL A 570 -14.88 -10.25 21.08
CA VAL A 570 -14.96 -10.02 19.65
C VAL A 570 -13.62 -10.38 19.03
N GLU A 571 -13.63 -11.31 18.08
CA GLU A 571 -12.45 -11.79 17.34
C GLU A 571 -12.57 -11.32 15.88
N PHE A 572 -11.48 -10.86 15.28
CA PHE A 572 -11.41 -10.38 13.91
C PHE A 572 -10.43 -11.23 13.11
N THR A 573 -10.84 -11.61 11.91
CA THR A 573 -9.94 -12.19 10.90
C THR A 573 -9.82 -11.20 9.77
N TYR A 574 -8.61 -11.02 9.27
CA TYR A 574 -8.31 -10.16 8.14
C TYR A 574 -8.00 -11.01 6.91
N LEU A 575 -8.14 -10.43 5.72
CA LEU A 575 -7.64 -10.95 4.45
C LEU A 575 -7.19 -9.76 3.61
N ALA A 576 -6.16 -9.90 2.80
CA ALA A 576 -5.82 -8.87 1.83
C ALA A 576 -6.88 -8.82 0.72
N ALA A 577 -7.24 -7.61 0.28
CA ALA A 577 -8.24 -7.42 -0.77
C ALA A 577 -7.90 -8.16 -2.07
N ALA A 578 -6.60 -8.26 -2.42
CA ALA A 578 -6.10 -8.99 -3.58
C ALA A 578 -6.34 -10.51 -3.52
N GLN A 579 -6.43 -11.06 -2.31
CA GLN A 579 -6.72 -12.47 -2.07
C GLN A 579 -8.22 -12.77 -2.12
N MET A 580 -9.09 -11.77 -2.15
CA MET A 580 -10.52 -11.99 -2.32
C MET A 580 -10.82 -12.43 -3.74
N LYS A 581 -11.49 -13.58 -3.85
CA LYS A 581 -11.91 -14.15 -5.13
C LYS A 581 -13.43 -14.15 -5.26
N ASP A 582 -13.91 -13.96 -6.49
CA ASP A 582 -15.32 -14.13 -6.82
C ASP A 582 -15.71 -15.61 -6.89
N ALA A 583 -16.98 -15.90 -7.20
CA ALA A 583 -17.47 -17.28 -7.31
C ALA A 583 -16.79 -18.10 -8.43
N SER A 584 -16.11 -17.45 -9.38
CA SER A 584 -15.33 -18.11 -10.43
C SER A 584 -13.88 -18.40 -10.02
N GLY A 585 -13.44 -17.88 -8.87
CA GLY A 585 -12.05 -17.95 -8.41
C GLY A 585 -11.16 -16.85 -9.01
N SER A 586 -11.73 -15.87 -9.72
CA SER A 586 -11.02 -14.70 -10.24
C SER A 586 -10.88 -13.62 -9.17
N SER A 587 -9.97 -12.65 -9.33
CA SER A 587 -9.89 -11.51 -8.39
C SER A 587 -11.24 -10.81 -8.25
N ALA A 588 -11.66 -10.55 -7.02
CA ALA A 588 -12.91 -9.85 -6.72
C ALA A 588 -12.81 -8.35 -7.02
N SER A 589 -11.59 -7.80 -7.12
CA SER A 589 -11.34 -6.37 -7.34
C SER A 589 -10.34 -6.16 -8.49
N PRO A 590 -10.66 -6.55 -9.73
CA PRO A 590 -9.79 -6.26 -10.87
C PRO A 590 -9.66 -4.73 -11.02
N GLY A 591 -8.43 -4.22 -11.12
CA GLY A 591 -8.16 -2.77 -11.13
C GLY A 591 -7.64 -2.20 -9.80
N PHE A 592 -7.70 -2.97 -8.71
CA PHE A 592 -7.19 -2.61 -7.40
C PHE A 592 -5.88 -3.35 -7.06
N SER A 593 -4.74 -2.71 -7.28
CA SER A 593 -3.39 -3.30 -7.11
C SER A 593 -2.89 -3.36 -5.66
N LEU A 594 -3.66 -2.85 -4.69
CA LEU A 594 -3.21 -2.76 -3.31
C LEU A 594 -3.62 -4.00 -2.51
N ALA A 595 -2.64 -4.67 -1.89
CA ALA A 595 -2.84 -5.74 -0.90
C ALA A 595 -3.37 -5.20 0.45
N LYS A 596 -4.47 -4.45 0.41
CA LYS A 596 -5.03 -3.78 1.58
C LYS A 596 -5.71 -4.79 2.51
N PRO A 597 -5.37 -4.85 3.81
CA PRO A 597 -6.05 -5.74 4.74
C PRO A 597 -7.49 -5.27 4.96
N VAL A 598 -8.43 -6.20 4.86
CA VAL A 598 -9.86 -5.98 5.16
C VAL A 598 -10.34 -7.02 6.15
N VAL A 599 -11.30 -6.64 7.01
CA VAL A 599 -11.91 -7.59 7.96
C VAL A 599 -12.78 -8.55 7.17
N SER A 600 -12.40 -9.83 7.10
CA SER A 600 -13.12 -10.88 6.39
C SER A 600 -14.05 -11.68 7.31
N ARG A 601 -13.82 -11.63 8.63
CA ARG A 601 -14.65 -12.32 9.61
C ARG A 601 -14.65 -11.58 10.95
N ILE A 602 -15.81 -11.56 11.59
CA ILE A 602 -16.00 -11.12 12.97
C ILE A 602 -16.69 -12.25 13.73
N ARG A 603 -16.13 -12.68 14.85
CA ARG A 603 -16.74 -13.68 15.73
C ARG A 603 -17.01 -13.06 17.09
N HIS A 604 -18.26 -13.04 17.50
CA HIS A 604 -18.69 -12.47 18.76
C HIS A 604 -19.17 -13.57 19.72
N ARG A 605 -18.64 -13.57 20.94
CA ARG A 605 -19.02 -14.45 22.05
C ARG A 605 -19.47 -13.59 23.22
N ASP A 606 -20.55 -13.97 23.89
CA ASP A 606 -21.13 -13.24 25.02
C ASP A 606 -20.43 -13.52 26.37
N GLY A 607 -19.38 -14.34 26.37
CA GLY A 607 -18.64 -14.75 27.57
C GLY A 607 -19.32 -15.83 28.42
N ARG A 608 -20.52 -16.30 28.05
CA ARG A 608 -21.23 -17.37 28.76
C ARG A 608 -20.86 -18.72 28.17
N ALA A 609 -20.46 -19.64 29.05
CA ALA A 609 -20.15 -21.00 28.63
C ALA A 609 -21.37 -21.67 27.97
N GLY A 610 -21.17 -22.22 26.78
CA GLY A 610 -22.22 -22.92 26.02
C GLY A 610 -23.08 -22.05 25.11
N THR A 611 -22.97 -20.71 25.15
CA THR A 611 -23.59 -19.87 24.12
C THR A 611 -22.76 -19.98 22.83
N PRO A 612 -23.36 -20.35 21.69
CA PRO A 612 -22.66 -20.36 20.42
C PRO A 612 -22.20 -18.96 20.01
N ALA A 613 -21.15 -18.88 19.20
CA ALA A 613 -20.66 -17.59 18.73
C ALA A 613 -21.53 -17.08 17.57
N VAL A 614 -21.76 -15.77 17.52
CA VAL A 614 -22.29 -15.13 16.31
C VAL A 614 -21.12 -14.86 15.37
N VAL A 615 -21.17 -15.40 14.16
CA VAL A 615 -20.12 -15.21 13.16
C VAL A 615 -20.64 -14.38 12.01
N THR A 616 -19.99 -13.25 11.75
CA THR A 616 -20.21 -12.42 10.56
C THR A 616 -19.05 -12.61 9.61
N LYS A 617 -19.31 -13.07 8.39
CA LYS A 617 -18.33 -13.13 7.30
C LYS A 617 -18.54 -11.92 6.39
N LEU A 618 -17.45 -11.32 5.93
CA LEU A 618 -17.46 -10.19 5.03
C LEU A 618 -16.65 -10.54 3.78
N TRP A 619 -17.22 -10.24 2.63
CA TRP A 619 -16.56 -10.36 1.33
C TRP A 619 -16.65 -9.01 0.63
N TYR A 620 -15.57 -8.61 -0.04
CA TYR A 620 -15.46 -7.31 -0.72
C TYR A 620 -15.09 -7.54 -2.17
N GLY A 621 -15.69 -6.77 -3.06
CA GLY A 621 -15.41 -6.80 -4.49
C GLY A 621 -15.57 -5.42 -5.13
N GLY A 622 -15.01 -5.27 -6.33
CA GLY A 622 -15.01 -4.02 -7.07
C GLY A 622 -14.27 -2.90 -6.33
N GLY A 623 -13.12 -3.21 -5.71
CA GLY A 623 -12.24 -2.19 -5.15
C GLY A 623 -11.83 -1.17 -6.20
N VAL A 624 -11.89 0.12 -5.85
CA VAL A 624 -11.52 1.22 -6.76
C VAL A 624 -10.48 2.12 -6.08
N PHE A 625 -9.39 2.36 -6.81
CA PHE A 625 -8.40 3.36 -6.48
C PHE A 625 -8.40 4.42 -7.58
N ASP A 626 -8.55 5.67 -7.18
CA ASP A 626 -8.42 6.82 -8.07
C ASP A 626 -6.94 7.20 -8.12
N TYR A 627 -6.23 6.77 -9.16
CA TYR A 627 -4.79 6.98 -9.29
C TYR A 627 -4.41 8.43 -9.56
N ALA A 628 -5.32 9.22 -10.16
CA ALA A 628 -5.10 10.64 -10.38
C ALA A 628 -5.04 11.40 -9.04
N GLU A 629 -5.97 11.09 -8.13
CA GLU A 629 -6.07 11.71 -6.79
C GLU A 629 -5.32 10.91 -5.71
N LYS A 630 -4.80 9.73 -6.05
CA LYS A 630 -4.12 8.78 -5.16
C LYS A 630 -4.96 8.39 -3.95
N GLU A 631 -6.25 8.15 -4.21
CA GLU A 631 -7.24 7.92 -3.17
C GLU A 631 -7.98 6.60 -3.38
N PHE A 632 -8.05 5.80 -2.32
CA PHE A 632 -8.91 4.61 -2.30
C PHE A 632 -10.39 5.02 -2.15
N ARG A 633 -11.19 4.76 -3.19
CA ARG A 633 -12.62 5.12 -3.28
C ARG A 633 -13.55 4.10 -2.62
N GLY A 634 -13.02 3.01 -2.08
CA GLY A 634 -13.80 1.95 -1.43
C GLY A 634 -14.01 0.72 -2.31
N PHE A 635 -14.96 -0.12 -1.89
CA PHE A 635 -15.36 -1.32 -2.60
C PHE A 635 -16.77 -1.14 -3.16
N GLY A 636 -16.96 -1.44 -4.43
CA GLY A 636 -18.27 -1.38 -5.09
C GLY A 636 -19.26 -2.43 -4.59
N THR A 637 -18.79 -3.49 -3.92
CA THR A 637 -19.66 -4.50 -3.33
C THR A 637 -19.11 -4.99 -2.00
N VAL A 638 -19.97 -5.10 -1.00
CA VAL A 638 -19.70 -5.73 0.29
C VAL A 638 -20.82 -6.72 0.62
N ILE A 639 -20.48 -7.98 0.78
CA ILE A 639 -21.41 -9.04 1.16
C ILE A 639 -21.13 -9.40 2.62
N THR A 640 -22.16 -9.31 3.46
CA THR A 640 -22.13 -9.67 4.87
C THR A 640 -22.98 -10.92 5.09
N THR A 641 -22.41 -12.02 5.56
CA THR A 641 -23.14 -13.23 5.90
C THR A 641 -23.06 -13.46 7.40
N GLN A 642 -24.20 -13.39 8.09
CA GLN A 642 -24.29 -13.70 9.51
C GLN A 642 -24.74 -15.15 9.68
N VAL A 643 -23.94 -15.92 10.39
CA VAL A 643 -24.19 -17.32 10.74
C VAL A 643 -24.32 -17.39 12.26
N GLU A 644 -25.52 -17.74 12.72
CA GLU A 644 -25.72 -18.25 14.07
C GLU A 644 -25.63 -19.78 14.00
N ASP A 645 -24.85 -20.42 14.89
CA ASP A 645 -24.65 -21.87 14.87
C ASP A 645 -26.00 -22.62 14.86
N GLY A 646 -26.35 -23.21 13.71
CA GLY A 646 -27.54 -24.05 13.53
C GLY A 646 -28.79 -23.39 12.92
N VAL A 647 -28.72 -22.14 12.47
CA VAL A 647 -29.84 -21.44 11.77
C VAL A 647 -29.41 -21.05 10.35
N ASP A 648 -30.39 -20.94 9.44
CA ASP A 648 -30.16 -20.41 8.08
C ASP A 648 -29.41 -19.07 8.17
N ALA A 649 -28.32 -18.95 7.42
CA ALA A 649 -27.52 -17.74 7.41
C ALA A 649 -28.31 -16.59 6.77
N SER A 650 -28.42 -15.46 7.47
CA SER A 650 -28.86 -14.23 6.84
C SER A 650 -27.69 -13.62 6.06
N GLN A 651 -27.95 -13.18 4.84
CA GLN A 651 -26.96 -12.53 4.00
C GLN A 651 -27.46 -11.15 3.63
N ILE A 652 -26.58 -10.15 3.73
CA ILE A 652 -26.83 -8.78 3.31
C ILE A 652 -25.80 -8.44 2.25
N THR A 653 -26.23 -8.23 1.01
CA THR A 653 -25.38 -7.77 -0.09
C THR A 653 -25.59 -6.28 -0.27
N SER A 654 -24.57 -5.48 0.02
CA SER A 654 -24.55 -4.04 -0.20
C SER A 654 -23.72 -3.71 -1.44
N THR A 655 -24.29 -2.94 -2.37
CA THR A 655 -23.59 -2.39 -3.54
C THR A 655 -23.40 -0.90 -3.33
N TYR A 656 -22.19 -0.40 -3.55
CA TYR A 656 -21.84 1.00 -3.39
C TYR A 656 -21.46 1.60 -4.74
N LEU A 657 -21.75 2.88 -4.90
CA LEU A 657 -21.22 3.67 -6.00
C LEU A 657 -19.72 3.87 -5.78
N THR A 658 -18.95 3.77 -6.87
CA THR A 658 -17.50 3.94 -6.89
C THR A 658 -17.05 5.05 -7.83
N ASP A 659 -17.99 5.75 -8.47
CA ASP A 659 -17.66 6.94 -9.25
C ASP A 659 -17.12 8.03 -8.33
N ARG A 660 -16.30 8.92 -8.90
CA ARG A 660 -15.57 9.94 -8.15
C ARG A 660 -16.48 10.82 -7.29
N ASP A 661 -17.65 11.18 -7.79
CA ASP A 661 -18.50 12.19 -7.15
C ASP A 661 -19.43 11.55 -6.10
N CYS A 662 -19.78 10.26 -6.26
CA CYS A 662 -20.67 9.51 -5.39
C CYS A 662 -20.02 8.32 -4.67
N ALA A 663 -18.69 8.24 -4.61
CA ALA A 663 -17.99 7.17 -3.90
C ALA A 663 -18.54 6.97 -2.47
N PHE A 664 -18.61 5.72 -2.03
CA PHE A 664 -19.17 5.27 -0.74
C PHE A 664 -20.69 5.41 -0.57
N ALA A 665 -21.39 5.98 -1.55
CA ALA A 665 -22.84 6.06 -1.50
C ALA A 665 -23.47 4.67 -1.74
N LEU A 666 -24.36 4.24 -0.85
CA LEU A 666 -25.03 2.93 -0.97
C LEU A 666 -25.98 2.94 -2.17
N ALA A 667 -25.64 2.24 -3.25
CA ALA A 667 -26.51 2.10 -4.42
C ALA A 667 -27.67 1.15 -4.15
N SER A 668 -27.41 0.03 -3.48
CA SER A 668 -28.43 -0.95 -3.11
C SER A 668 -28.02 -1.81 -1.93
N SER A 669 -29.00 -2.36 -1.22
CA SER A 669 -28.81 -3.39 -0.21
C SER A 669 -29.87 -4.47 -0.37
N GLU A 670 -29.48 -5.74 -0.38
CA GLU A 670 -30.39 -6.88 -0.45
C GLU A 670 -30.16 -7.79 0.75
N THR A 671 -31.22 -8.07 1.53
CA THR A 671 -31.19 -9.01 2.64
C THR A 671 -31.87 -10.31 2.22
N SER A 672 -31.20 -11.44 2.37
CA SER A 672 -31.70 -12.77 2.08
C SER A 672 -31.52 -13.74 3.27
N LEU A 673 -32.31 -14.79 3.28
CA LEU A 673 -32.18 -15.95 4.17
C LEU A 673 -32.12 -17.20 3.29
N GLY A 674 -30.93 -17.79 3.17
CA GLY A 674 -30.66 -18.80 2.14
C GLY A 674 -30.91 -18.25 0.74
N ALA A 675 -31.73 -18.94 -0.06
CA ALA A 675 -32.10 -18.50 -1.41
C ALA A 675 -33.24 -17.47 -1.45
N ASN A 676 -33.87 -17.17 -0.31
CA ASN A 676 -35.03 -16.28 -0.27
C ASN A 676 -34.59 -14.85 0.00
N VAL A 677 -34.86 -13.93 -0.92
CA VAL A 677 -34.72 -12.49 -0.68
C VAL A 677 -35.85 -12.05 0.25
N LEU A 678 -35.51 -11.40 1.35
CA LEU A 678 -36.47 -10.87 2.34
C LEU A 678 -36.78 -9.40 2.08
N ALA A 679 -35.75 -8.62 1.77
CA ALA A 679 -35.86 -7.19 1.54
C ALA A 679 -34.84 -6.71 0.51
N ARG A 680 -35.22 -5.72 -0.29
CA ARG A 680 -34.32 -4.99 -1.17
C ARG A 680 -34.52 -3.49 -0.98
N GLU A 681 -33.42 -2.79 -0.86
CA GLU A 681 -33.33 -1.34 -0.86
C GLU A 681 -32.50 -0.88 -2.05
N THR A 682 -32.96 0.14 -2.76
CA THR A 682 -32.20 0.78 -3.85
C THR A 682 -32.26 2.27 -3.68
N LEU A 683 -31.10 2.92 -3.74
CA LEU A 683 -30.97 4.37 -3.74
C LEU A 683 -30.39 4.82 -5.08
N SER A 684 -31.00 5.83 -5.68
CA SER A 684 -30.41 6.55 -6.79
C SER A 684 -29.88 7.89 -6.29
N TYR A 685 -28.82 8.37 -6.91
CA TYR A 685 -28.19 9.62 -6.56
C TYR A 685 -28.21 10.60 -7.73
N GLN A 686 -28.22 11.88 -7.40
CA GLN A 686 -28.00 12.96 -8.34
C GLN A 686 -26.78 13.76 -7.91
N THR A 687 -25.88 13.94 -8.86
CA THR A 687 -24.74 14.82 -8.73
C THR A 687 -25.23 16.25 -8.91
N VAL A 688 -25.17 17.06 -7.85
CA VAL A 688 -25.52 18.47 -7.91
C VAL A 688 -24.23 19.26 -8.01
N THR A 689 -23.98 19.82 -9.20
CA THR A 689 -22.96 20.84 -9.41
C THR A 689 -23.53 22.19 -8.99
N GLY A 690 -22.78 22.93 -8.16
CA GLY A 690 -23.22 24.25 -7.72
C GLY A 690 -23.38 25.20 -8.92
N GLY A 691 -24.60 25.64 -9.21
CA GLY A 691 -24.83 26.63 -10.27
C GLY A 691 -24.22 27.98 -9.89
N GLY A 692 -23.07 28.33 -10.49
CA GLY A 692 -22.37 29.61 -10.27
C GLY A 692 -20.86 29.46 -10.46
N ALA A 693 -20.11 30.55 -10.30
CA ALA A 693 -18.63 30.55 -10.28
C ALA A 693 -18.06 29.89 -9.00
N VAL A 694 -18.72 28.84 -8.51
CA VAL A 694 -18.21 28.01 -7.43
C VAL A 694 -17.27 27.00 -8.10
N PRO A 695 -16.01 26.89 -7.66
CA PRO A 695 -15.08 25.92 -8.24
C PRO A 695 -15.67 24.51 -8.21
N ASP A 696 -15.34 23.71 -9.24
CA ASP A 696 -15.88 22.35 -9.50
C ASP A 696 -15.74 21.36 -8.31
N GLU A 697 -14.94 21.74 -7.30
CA GLU A 697 -14.68 21.01 -6.06
C GLU A 697 -15.89 20.86 -5.12
N TRP A 698 -17.03 21.50 -5.40
CA TRP A 698 -18.24 21.41 -4.56
C TRP A 698 -19.35 20.52 -5.14
N THR A 699 -18.97 19.54 -5.95
CA THR A 699 -19.90 18.54 -6.46
C THR A 699 -20.39 17.66 -5.30
N LYS A 700 -21.70 17.66 -5.03
CA LYS A 700 -22.29 16.85 -3.96
C LYS A 700 -23.15 15.74 -4.54
N CYS A 701 -22.89 14.52 -4.09
CA CYS A 701 -23.77 13.39 -4.33
C CYS A 701 -24.94 13.41 -3.35
N LEU A 702 -26.17 13.60 -3.86
CA LEU A 702 -27.37 13.67 -3.03
C LEU A 702 -28.32 12.52 -3.40
N PRO A 703 -28.92 11.84 -2.41
CA PRO A 703 -29.88 10.77 -2.70
C PRO A 703 -31.13 11.36 -3.36
N ALA A 704 -31.42 10.92 -4.57
CA ALA A 704 -32.53 11.38 -5.39
C ALA A 704 -33.81 10.57 -5.12
N THR A 705 -33.69 9.24 -5.08
CA THR A 705 -34.83 8.33 -4.85
C THR A 705 -34.41 7.18 -3.96
N ARG A 706 -35.30 6.76 -3.05
CA ARG A 706 -35.15 5.56 -2.23
C ARG A 706 -36.35 4.65 -2.46
N VAL A 707 -36.07 3.39 -2.81
CA VAL A 707 -37.08 2.35 -3.03
C VAL A 707 -36.81 1.22 -2.04
N VAL A 708 -37.81 0.86 -1.24
CA VAL A 708 -37.75 -0.27 -0.31
C VAL A 708 -38.83 -1.27 -0.70
N GLU A 709 -38.40 -2.48 -1.01
CA GLU A 709 -39.24 -3.62 -1.38
C GLU A 709 -39.11 -4.68 -0.28
N SER A 710 -40.23 -4.99 0.39
CA SER A 710 -40.33 -6.19 1.20
C SER A 710 -40.86 -7.31 0.33
N VAL A 711 -40.15 -8.43 0.29
CA VAL A 711 -40.46 -9.58 -0.58
C VAL A 711 -41.26 -10.66 0.17
N GLU A 712 -41.40 -10.51 1.50
CA GLU A 712 -42.22 -11.40 2.31
C GLU A 712 -43.74 -11.14 2.10
N GLY A 713 -44.40 -12.07 1.42
CA GLY A 713 -45.86 -12.10 1.24
C GLY A 713 -46.31 -12.77 -0.07
N ASN A 714 -47.56 -13.26 -0.13
CA ASN A 714 -48.15 -13.73 -1.39
C ASN A 714 -48.16 -12.59 -2.44
N GLU A 715 -48.38 -12.87 -3.72
CA GLU A 715 -48.44 -11.85 -4.80
C GLU A 715 -49.36 -10.64 -4.47
N ALA A 716 -50.34 -10.80 -3.56
CA ALA A 716 -51.22 -9.72 -3.11
C ALA A 716 -50.65 -8.84 -1.96
N ALA A 717 -49.57 -9.24 -1.29
CA ALA A 717 -48.96 -8.56 -0.14
C ALA A 717 -47.64 -7.83 -0.45
N LYS A 718 -47.08 -7.99 -1.66
CA LYS A 718 -45.91 -7.22 -2.12
C LYS A 718 -46.23 -5.73 -2.19
N LYS A 719 -45.92 -4.95 -1.14
CA LYS A 719 -45.98 -3.48 -1.15
C LYS A 719 -44.58 -2.92 -1.35
N ALA A 720 -44.29 -2.40 -2.54
CA ALA A 720 -43.15 -1.53 -2.74
C ALA A 720 -43.48 -0.14 -2.17
N SER A 721 -42.67 0.36 -1.25
CA SER A 721 -42.75 1.75 -0.81
C SER A 721 -41.74 2.58 -1.59
N ARG A 722 -42.23 3.61 -2.27
CA ARG A 722 -41.39 4.59 -2.97
C ARG A 722 -41.50 5.91 -2.22
N SER A 723 -40.39 6.39 -1.67
CA SER A 723 -40.29 7.75 -1.18
C SER A 723 -39.49 8.58 -2.17
N SER A 724 -40.15 9.48 -2.90
CA SER A 724 -39.52 10.54 -3.67
C SER A 724 -39.66 11.85 -2.90
N GLY A 725 -38.56 12.60 -2.72
CA GLY A 725 -38.62 13.93 -2.11
C GLY A 725 -37.66 14.21 -0.97
N PHE A 726 -36.38 13.83 -1.08
CA PHE A 726 -35.35 14.53 -0.31
C PHE A 726 -35.24 15.95 -0.88
N LYS A 727 -36.03 16.90 -0.36
CA LYS A 727 -35.89 18.31 -0.70
C LYS A 727 -34.53 18.77 -0.19
N CYS A 728 -33.63 19.06 -1.12
CA CYS A 728 -32.40 19.79 -0.83
C CYS A 728 -32.82 21.17 -0.30
N VAL A 729 -32.53 21.45 0.97
CA VAL A 729 -32.58 22.81 1.48
C VAL A 729 -31.35 23.52 0.94
N GLU A 730 -31.55 24.32 -0.10
CA GLU A 730 -30.51 25.18 -0.66
C GLU A 730 -30.13 26.22 0.40
N VAL A 731 -28.96 26.06 1.03
CA VAL A 731 -28.41 27.06 1.95
C VAL A 731 -27.77 28.16 1.10
N LEU A 732 -28.60 29.09 0.60
CA LEU A 732 -28.09 30.31 0.00
C LEU A 732 -27.47 31.18 1.11
N GLY A 733 -26.22 31.56 0.90
CA GLY A 733 -25.48 32.45 1.80
C GLY A 733 -26.25 33.73 2.10
N ARG A 734 -26.33 34.05 3.40
CA ARG A 734 -26.90 35.25 4.04
C ARG A 734 -28.43 35.35 4.07
N GLY A 735 -29.01 34.73 5.11
CA GLY A 735 -30.29 35.11 5.70
C GLY A 735 -31.25 33.93 5.90
N GLU A 736 -31.19 33.26 7.04
CA GLU A 736 -32.16 32.21 7.38
C GLU A 736 -33.53 32.82 7.71
N ARG A 737 -34.56 32.39 6.96
CA ARG A 737 -35.96 32.47 7.40
C ARG A 737 -36.48 31.04 7.53
N VAL A 738 -36.63 30.60 8.78
CA VAL A 738 -37.25 29.31 9.12
C VAL A 738 -38.74 29.36 8.77
N LEU A 739 -39.20 28.47 7.90
CA LEU A 739 -40.62 28.17 7.75
C LEU A 739 -40.92 26.86 8.47
N SER A 740 -41.89 26.90 9.39
CA SER A 740 -42.39 25.73 10.12
C SER A 740 -43.18 24.78 9.18
N PRO A 741 -43.16 23.45 9.41
CA PRO A 741 -43.94 22.52 8.61
C PRO A 741 -45.41 22.57 9.04
N THR A 742 -46.29 22.97 8.12
CA THR A 742 -47.73 22.72 8.20
C THR A 742 -48.17 21.93 6.98
N GLU A 743 -48.65 20.71 7.23
CA GLU A 743 -49.59 19.88 6.46
C GLU A 743 -49.24 19.28 5.09
N ILE A 744 -49.96 18.18 4.82
CA ILE A 744 -50.11 17.31 3.63
C ILE A 744 -49.36 15.96 3.79
N HIS A 745 -49.97 14.77 3.88
CA HIS A 745 -51.23 14.26 3.33
C HIS A 745 -51.95 13.23 4.25
N ARG A 746 -53.29 13.22 4.18
CA ARG A 746 -54.23 12.21 4.74
C ARG A 746 -54.11 10.85 4.02
N GLU A 747 -54.02 9.76 4.78
CA GLU A 747 -54.47 8.43 4.34
C GLU A 747 -55.92 8.20 4.80
N GLY A 748 -56.72 7.60 3.92
CA GLY A 748 -58.15 7.34 4.10
C GLY A 748 -58.46 6.13 4.97
N ASP A 749 -59.56 6.26 5.70
CA ASP A 749 -60.21 5.26 6.55
C ASP A 749 -60.50 3.91 5.87
N VAL A 750 -60.19 2.82 6.56
CA VAL A 750 -61.02 1.60 6.57
C VAL A 750 -61.07 1.02 8.00
N GLY A 751 -62.18 1.31 8.71
CA GLY A 751 -62.90 0.39 9.61
C GLY A 751 -62.20 -0.13 10.88
N GLN A 752 -62.32 0.59 12.00
CA GLN A 752 -62.30 -0.01 13.34
C GLN A 752 -63.73 -0.27 13.85
N GLN A 753 -64.05 -1.53 14.13
CA GLN A 753 -65.08 -1.88 15.11
C GLN A 753 -64.44 -1.98 16.50
N ALA A 754 -65.05 -1.28 17.45
CA ALA A 754 -64.65 -1.19 18.83
C ALA A 754 -65.09 -2.42 19.65
N VAL A 755 -64.23 -2.87 20.58
CA VAL A 755 -64.66 -3.42 21.87
C VAL A 755 -63.77 -2.84 22.97
N SER A 756 -64.37 -2.04 23.84
CA SER A 756 -63.75 -1.46 25.02
C SER A 756 -63.72 -2.45 26.19
N ARG A 757 -62.67 -2.44 27.01
CA ARG A 757 -62.76 -2.67 28.46
C ARG A 757 -61.73 -1.82 29.22
N ARG A 758 -62.21 -1.15 30.27
CA ARG A 758 -61.52 -0.22 31.16
C ARG A 758 -60.74 -0.93 32.28
N LEU A 759 -59.52 -0.41 32.55
CA LEU A 759 -58.88 -0.03 33.84
C LEU A 759 -58.69 -1.06 34.99
N PRO A 760 -57.86 -0.80 36.03
CA PRO A 760 -56.99 0.37 36.28
C PRO A 760 -55.54 0.05 36.73
N ALA A 761 -54.77 1.13 36.83
CA ALA A 761 -53.52 1.23 37.59
C ALA A 761 -53.69 0.96 39.09
N GLY A 762 -52.63 0.37 39.66
CA GLY A 762 -52.22 0.37 41.06
C GLY A 762 -50.70 0.40 41.09
#